data_AF-A0A7R9VRR6-F1
#
_entry.id   AF-A0A7R9VRR6-F1
#
_cell.length_a   1.000
_cell.length_b   1.000
_cell.length_c   1.000
_cell.angle_alpha   90.00
_cell.angle_beta   90.00
_cell.angle_gamma   90.00
#
_symmetry.space_group_name_H-M   'P 1'
#
loop_
_entity.id
_entity.type
_entity.pdbx_description
1 polymer ?
#
loop_
_entity_poly.entity_id
_entity_poly.type
_entity_poly.pdbx_seq_one_letter_code
_entity_poly.pdbx_strand_id
1 'polypeptide(L)'
;AAYTCVEVNRSAGPACRDETLELHCPAGHVIDSFFRTYYGRARADLCVLPDLGTQVPCAADESLVTRYLEASCRGLGWCVVPNRWEIMSAAVGGDPCPGTSKYLEAEYACVPGQPVAARLVDLINSNTGRLEVNVNGQFGGVCFGKFGTVAAQVTCRQLEMPWRGATSTPRTDFGIVPALIRDIACRGNETALQDCLYSNVVDNICFPYRGVNLRCTPLDDVRWFDIEGAMNTIKAPQAWDVYDGRGGTDIPVCVIGDGIDFTHPDLRANMHPDVGYDVTTGDQGEAVSFDQESSSTHHAGTIAGVGNNSIGIAGVAWGGNAKLLGCKLTTDTSESGLAAKFAECLSWCRHQEAWIAYSTHGFDMPVGMLEDAAKAYDAWGGLLVLSSLQRNSNADDNPTYPHQYQLSSVMVVNALNSTSKELLSPSDFGANTTHLFAPGNNIYSTVPNDRYSYLSGPGQGAALVAGAAALLWSDRPDLTARQVKASLLDNVDKQDNLKDKCQSGGVLNVHRALMASRTVDSAGGSARTPGSSNRMEAAVLNDPRWYGIADGMQRIKAPQAWDIYAGQGGAEITVCVIESMDVTHEDLQGNMHPKLSYDPITGNVGMAITGGDEYGTCLAGIIAAVGNNGVGVAGVAWGGSVKLLGCYSTDNSSIADDAECLRWCRDQGGAKIVVYPREFQVHSQVFEEELIRFQDEGGLFFSASVDTYPAAYRLPSMVNVGATSLYGNTAFEANYTANLT
;
A
#
# COMPACT_ATOMS: atom_id res chain seq x y z
N ALA A 1 17.95 -29.04 -28.06
CA ALA A 1 17.86 -28.03 -29.13
C ALA A 1 19.24 -27.41 -29.29
N ALA A 2 19.76 -27.31 -30.51
CA ALA A 2 21.02 -26.61 -30.76
C ALA A 2 20.80 -25.13 -30.46
N TYR A 3 21.40 -24.61 -29.39
CA TYR A 3 21.40 -23.18 -29.10
C TYR A 3 22.15 -22.49 -30.23
N THR A 4 21.44 -21.77 -31.10
CA THR A 4 22.08 -20.84 -32.03
C THR A 4 22.77 -19.76 -31.20
N CYS A 5 24.11 -19.78 -31.18
CA CYS A 5 24.92 -18.74 -30.57
C CYS A 5 24.63 -17.43 -31.31
N VAL A 6 23.86 -16.54 -30.71
CA VAL A 6 23.68 -15.19 -31.23
C VAL A 6 24.75 -14.33 -30.58
N GLU A 7 25.79 -14.03 -31.35
CA GLU A 7 26.82 -13.07 -30.98
C GLU A 7 26.19 -11.66 -30.98
N VAL A 8 26.38 -10.91 -29.89
CA VAL A 8 25.81 -9.56 -29.73
C VAL A 8 26.94 -8.52 -29.72
N ASN A 9 26.99 -7.69 -30.76
CA ASN A 9 27.98 -6.63 -30.87
C ASN A 9 27.57 -5.39 -30.07
N ARG A 10 28.55 -4.79 -29.39
CA ARG A 10 28.39 -3.60 -28.53
C ARG A 10 29.53 -2.61 -28.78
N SER A 11 29.29 -1.37 -28.38
CA SER A 11 30.28 -0.29 -28.41
C SER A 11 30.28 0.44 -27.07
N ALA A 12 31.47 0.87 -26.64
CA ALA A 12 31.70 1.59 -25.39
C ALA A 12 32.64 2.77 -25.62
N GLY A 13 32.42 3.83 -24.85
CA GLY A 13 33.17 5.08 -24.91
C GLY A 13 32.51 6.13 -25.81
N PRO A 14 33.18 7.27 -26.03
CA PRO A 14 34.52 7.62 -25.55
C PRO A 14 34.60 7.87 -24.04
N ALA A 15 35.61 7.29 -23.39
CA ALA A 15 36.01 7.66 -22.03
C ALA A 15 37.18 8.66 -22.10
N CYS A 16 37.00 9.87 -21.56
CA CYS A 16 38.01 10.91 -21.54
C CYS A 16 39.07 10.66 -20.45
N ARG A 17 40.10 11.53 -20.39
CA ARG A 17 41.16 11.42 -19.38
C ARG A 17 40.58 11.36 -17.97
N ASP A 18 41.06 10.40 -17.18
CA ASP A 18 40.67 10.13 -15.80
C ASP A 18 39.21 9.64 -15.61
N GLU A 19 38.48 9.39 -16.70
CA GLU A 19 37.20 8.67 -16.71
C GLU A 19 37.42 7.15 -16.85
N THR A 20 36.34 6.37 -16.77
CA THR A 20 36.34 4.92 -16.94
C THR A 20 35.56 4.50 -18.17
N LEU A 21 36.15 3.64 -19.00
CA LEU A 21 35.44 2.92 -20.06
C LEU A 21 34.66 1.76 -19.43
N GLU A 22 33.33 1.77 -19.55
CA GLU A 22 32.47 0.69 -19.07
C GLU A 22 31.95 -0.18 -20.22
N LEU A 23 32.11 -1.49 -20.09
CA LEU A 23 31.67 -2.48 -21.07
C LEU A 23 30.62 -3.39 -20.44
N HIS A 24 29.46 -3.51 -21.08
CA HIS A 24 28.30 -4.26 -20.59
C HIS A 24 27.82 -5.27 -21.64
N CYS A 25 27.65 -6.53 -21.24
CA CYS A 25 26.99 -7.57 -22.03
C CYS A 25 25.55 -7.83 -21.54
N PRO A 26 24.64 -8.31 -22.41
CA PRO A 26 23.34 -8.82 -21.98
C PRO A 26 23.48 -9.95 -20.95
N ALA A 27 22.45 -10.18 -20.14
CA ALA A 27 22.42 -11.27 -19.17
C ALA A 27 22.77 -12.63 -19.81
N GLY A 28 23.57 -13.44 -19.11
CA GLY A 28 24.07 -14.73 -19.59
C GLY A 28 25.16 -14.66 -20.67
N HIS A 29 25.61 -13.46 -21.06
CA HIS A 29 26.69 -13.27 -22.04
C HIS A 29 27.94 -12.64 -21.41
N VAL A 30 29.09 -12.94 -22.00
CA VAL A 30 30.41 -12.43 -21.63
C VAL A 30 31.11 -11.81 -22.83
N ILE A 31 31.98 -10.82 -22.58
CA ILE A 31 32.84 -10.21 -23.60
C ILE A 31 33.79 -11.30 -24.12
N ASP A 32 33.72 -11.64 -25.40
CA ASP A 32 34.59 -12.65 -26.00
C ASP A 32 35.76 -12.03 -26.77
N SER A 33 35.46 -11.05 -27.61
CA SER A 33 36.44 -10.51 -28.53
C SER A 33 36.24 -9.02 -28.74
N PHE A 34 37.33 -8.36 -29.10
CA PHE A 34 37.35 -6.95 -29.47
C PHE A 34 37.71 -6.87 -30.94
N PHE A 35 36.80 -6.32 -31.75
CA PHE A 35 37.02 -6.18 -33.18
C PHE A 35 37.41 -4.75 -33.57
N ARG A 36 37.26 -3.78 -32.65
CA ARG A 36 37.82 -2.45 -32.81
C ARG A 36 38.20 -1.86 -31.47
N THR A 37 39.41 -1.32 -31.34
CA THR A 37 39.80 -0.61 -30.12
C THR A 37 40.58 0.65 -30.46
N TYR A 38 40.45 1.67 -29.61
CA TYR A 38 41.06 2.96 -29.89
C TYR A 38 41.55 3.61 -28.61
N TYR A 39 42.83 3.99 -28.60
CA TYR A 39 43.39 4.91 -27.62
C TYR A 39 44.21 5.98 -28.32
N GLY A 40 43.76 7.23 -28.25
CA GLY A 40 44.39 8.30 -29.01
C GLY A 40 43.54 9.55 -29.07
N ARG A 41 43.78 10.37 -30.09
CA ARG A 41 42.92 11.48 -30.47
C ARG A 41 42.77 11.58 -31.99
N ALA A 42 41.57 11.29 -32.50
CA ALA A 42 41.25 11.46 -33.92
C ALA A 42 40.38 12.70 -34.15
N ARG A 43 39.65 13.15 -33.13
CA ARG A 43 38.71 14.26 -33.17
C ARG A 43 39.15 15.44 -32.32
N ALA A 44 39.16 16.63 -32.93
CA ALA A 44 39.59 17.85 -32.25
C ALA A 44 38.55 18.36 -31.23
N ASP A 45 37.28 18.00 -31.43
CA ASP A 45 36.10 18.45 -30.68
C ASP A 45 35.69 17.52 -29.53
N LEU A 46 36.39 16.39 -29.33
CA LEU A 46 36.10 15.39 -28.32
C LEU A 46 37.15 15.41 -27.18
N CYS A 47 36.70 15.26 -25.93
CA CYS A 47 37.53 15.30 -24.72
C CYS A 47 38.45 16.54 -24.65
N VAL A 48 37.88 17.72 -24.91
CA VAL A 48 38.60 19.00 -24.95
C VAL A 48 38.93 19.44 -23.52
N LEU A 49 40.23 19.65 -23.24
CA LEU A 49 40.72 20.17 -21.97
C LEU A 49 41.47 21.49 -22.21
N PRO A 50 41.25 22.54 -21.38
CA PRO A 50 41.80 23.88 -21.63
C PRO A 50 43.32 23.96 -21.75
N ASP A 51 44.03 23.08 -21.02
CA ASP A 51 45.49 23.12 -20.87
C ASP A 51 46.25 22.10 -21.72
N LEU A 52 45.57 21.38 -22.62
CA LEU A 52 46.18 20.35 -23.48
C LEU A 52 46.01 20.68 -24.97
N GLY A 53 47.04 20.35 -25.75
CA GLY A 53 47.06 20.52 -27.20
C GLY A 53 45.96 19.71 -27.88
N THR A 54 45.57 20.14 -29.09
CA THR A 54 44.51 19.51 -29.89
C THR A 54 45.04 18.79 -31.13
N GLN A 55 46.29 18.33 -31.12
CA GLN A 55 46.88 17.63 -32.26
C GLN A 55 46.06 16.37 -32.62
N VAL A 56 45.65 16.29 -33.89
CA VAL A 56 44.91 15.17 -34.48
C VAL A 56 45.42 14.92 -35.91
N PRO A 57 45.41 13.67 -36.41
CA PRO A 57 45.16 12.43 -35.67
C PRO A 57 46.45 11.87 -35.05
N CYS A 58 46.33 11.29 -33.86
CA CYS A 58 47.38 10.48 -33.23
C CYS A 58 46.72 9.31 -32.49
N ALA A 59 47.37 8.15 -32.47
CA ALA A 59 46.80 6.95 -31.84
C ALA A 59 47.91 5.97 -31.45
N ALA A 60 47.64 5.17 -30.42
CA ALA A 60 48.44 3.99 -30.10
C ALA A 60 48.21 2.88 -31.16
N ASP A 61 49.09 1.88 -31.15
CA ASP A 61 48.87 0.65 -31.90
C ASP A 61 47.62 -0.06 -31.35
N GLU A 62 46.59 -0.20 -32.20
CA GLU A 62 45.32 -0.86 -31.87
C GLU A 62 45.52 -2.28 -31.32
N SER A 63 46.54 -3.01 -31.78
CA SER A 63 46.82 -4.36 -31.29
C SER A 63 47.26 -4.39 -29.81
N LEU A 64 47.92 -3.33 -29.33
CA LEU A 64 48.32 -3.20 -27.93
C LEU A 64 47.11 -2.83 -27.06
N VAL A 65 46.24 -1.95 -27.56
CA VAL A 65 44.98 -1.57 -26.89
C VAL A 65 44.06 -2.77 -26.79
N THR A 66 43.88 -3.52 -27.88
CA THR A 66 43.11 -4.77 -27.94
C THR A 66 43.66 -5.79 -26.95
N ARG A 67 44.97 -6.04 -26.94
CA ARG A 67 45.57 -7.00 -26.00
C ARG A 67 45.33 -6.60 -24.54
N TYR A 68 45.41 -5.31 -24.23
CA TYR A 68 45.16 -4.81 -22.89
C TYR A 68 43.68 -4.99 -22.48
N LEU A 69 42.75 -4.67 -23.36
CA LEU A 69 41.32 -4.84 -23.13
C LEU A 69 40.91 -6.32 -23.06
N GLU A 70 41.46 -7.18 -23.92
CA GLU A 70 41.27 -8.63 -23.85
C GLU A 70 41.77 -9.19 -22.52
N ALA A 71 42.98 -8.81 -22.09
CA ALA A 71 43.53 -9.25 -20.83
C ALA A 71 42.71 -8.76 -19.62
N SER A 72 42.05 -7.61 -19.74
CA SER A 72 41.31 -6.98 -18.65
C SER A 72 39.83 -7.41 -18.60
N CYS A 73 39.22 -7.68 -19.75
CA CYS A 73 37.76 -7.77 -19.89
C CYS A 73 37.24 -9.07 -20.50
N ARG A 74 38.07 -9.88 -21.16
CA ARG A 74 37.59 -11.10 -21.81
C ARG A 74 37.04 -12.10 -20.77
N GLY A 75 35.85 -12.63 -21.04
CA GLY A 75 35.11 -13.54 -20.17
C GLY A 75 34.19 -12.84 -19.15
N LEU A 76 34.02 -11.52 -19.22
CA LEU A 76 33.19 -10.76 -18.26
C LEU A 76 31.87 -10.29 -18.84
N GLY A 77 30.81 -10.35 -18.03
CA GLY A 77 29.53 -9.70 -18.35
C GLY A 77 29.56 -8.18 -18.17
N TRP A 78 30.44 -7.69 -17.30
CA TRP A 78 30.68 -6.27 -17.05
C TRP A 78 32.18 -6.01 -16.76
N CYS A 79 32.77 -5.01 -17.41
CA CYS A 79 34.17 -4.62 -17.23
C CYS A 79 34.31 -3.09 -17.14
N VAL A 80 35.18 -2.62 -16.24
CA VAL A 80 35.47 -1.18 -16.06
C VAL A 80 36.97 -0.96 -16.23
N VAL A 81 37.34 -0.12 -17.20
CA VAL A 81 38.74 0.16 -17.55
C VAL A 81 39.04 1.64 -17.33
N PRO A 82 39.89 2.00 -16.35
CA PRO A 82 40.22 3.40 -16.10
C PRO A 82 41.13 3.99 -17.19
N ASN A 83 40.71 5.10 -17.82
CA ASN A 83 41.52 5.86 -18.77
C ASN A 83 42.47 6.83 -18.05
N ARG A 84 43.39 6.29 -17.25
CA ARG A 84 44.45 7.06 -16.59
C ARG A 84 45.74 7.02 -17.40
N TRP A 85 46.41 8.16 -17.49
CA TRP A 85 47.61 8.32 -18.33
C TRP A 85 48.72 7.33 -17.99
N GLU A 86 48.99 7.09 -16.70
CA GLU A 86 49.99 6.12 -16.20
C GLU A 86 49.70 4.70 -16.68
N ILE A 87 48.44 4.28 -16.56
CA ILE A 87 47.99 2.91 -16.84
C ILE A 87 48.03 2.67 -18.34
N MET A 88 47.41 3.57 -19.12
CA MET A 88 47.28 3.42 -20.56
C MET A 88 48.63 3.57 -21.26
N SER A 89 49.50 4.50 -20.82
CA SER A 89 50.85 4.64 -21.40
C SER A 89 51.72 3.42 -21.13
N ALA A 90 51.58 2.79 -19.96
CA ALA A 90 52.26 1.52 -19.67
C ALA A 90 51.72 0.37 -20.55
N ALA A 91 50.40 0.31 -20.75
CA ALA A 91 49.75 -0.73 -21.55
C ALA A 91 50.12 -0.68 -23.03
N VAL A 92 50.26 0.53 -23.59
CA VAL A 92 50.52 0.74 -25.03
C VAL A 92 51.97 1.08 -25.37
N GLY A 93 52.88 1.03 -24.39
CA GLY A 93 54.33 1.21 -24.62
C GLY A 93 54.78 2.67 -24.78
N GLY A 94 54.02 3.64 -24.26
CA GLY A 94 54.34 5.07 -24.26
C GLY A 94 53.10 5.96 -24.43
N ASP A 95 53.29 7.27 -24.37
CA ASP A 95 52.22 8.23 -24.70
C ASP A 95 52.13 8.40 -26.23
N PRO A 96 51.04 7.97 -26.91
CA PRO A 96 50.89 8.10 -28.35
C PRO A 96 50.66 9.55 -28.82
N CYS A 97 50.27 10.44 -27.90
CA CYS A 97 49.92 11.83 -28.19
C CYS A 97 50.45 12.79 -27.11
N PRO A 98 51.77 13.01 -26.99
CA PRO A 98 52.34 13.87 -25.95
C PRO A 98 51.68 15.26 -25.89
N GLY A 99 51.33 15.71 -24.69
CA GLY A 99 50.74 17.04 -24.47
C GLY A 99 49.32 17.23 -25.00
N THR A 100 48.64 16.18 -25.45
CA THR A 100 47.27 16.22 -26.00
C THR A 100 46.34 15.34 -25.15
N SER A 101 45.03 15.62 -25.07
CA SER A 101 44.05 14.78 -24.37
C SER A 101 43.65 13.56 -25.21
N LYS A 102 43.68 12.35 -24.63
CA LYS A 102 43.33 11.09 -25.33
C LYS A 102 42.01 10.52 -24.82
N TYR A 103 41.31 9.78 -25.66
CA TYR A 103 40.12 9.02 -25.29
C TYR A 103 40.25 7.54 -25.64
N LEU A 104 39.56 6.72 -24.84
CA LEU A 104 39.50 5.27 -25.00
C LEU A 104 38.11 4.86 -25.50
N GLU A 105 38.06 4.06 -26.56
CA GLU A 105 36.83 3.49 -27.14
C GLU A 105 37.05 2.01 -27.50
N ALA A 106 35.98 1.24 -27.49
CA ALA A 106 36.01 -0.17 -27.87
C ALA A 106 34.70 -0.63 -28.53
N GLU A 107 34.80 -1.44 -29.58
CA GLU A 107 33.72 -2.24 -30.14
C GLU A 107 34.04 -3.73 -29.92
N TYR A 108 33.09 -4.45 -29.32
CA TYR A 108 33.31 -5.80 -28.78
C TYR A 108 32.09 -6.71 -28.96
N ALA A 109 32.35 -8.01 -28.96
CA ALA A 109 31.34 -9.04 -29.12
C ALA A 109 31.06 -9.73 -27.79
N CYS A 110 29.78 -9.91 -27.49
CA CYS A 110 29.29 -10.69 -26.36
C CYS A 110 28.81 -12.06 -26.85
N VAL A 111 29.28 -13.14 -26.22
CA VAL A 111 28.85 -14.52 -26.49
C VAL A 111 28.25 -15.13 -25.23
N PRO A 112 27.42 -16.18 -25.33
CA PRO A 112 26.95 -16.91 -24.16
C PRO A 112 28.13 -17.38 -23.29
N GLY A 113 28.11 -17.00 -22.01
CA GLY A 113 29.18 -17.37 -21.06
C GLY A 113 29.19 -18.87 -20.76
N GLN A 114 30.38 -19.43 -20.49
CA GLN A 114 30.47 -20.77 -19.90
C GLN A 114 29.81 -20.74 -18.50
N PRO A 115 29.09 -21.79 -18.10
CA PRO A 115 28.48 -21.84 -16.76
C PRO A 115 29.57 -21.67 -15.69
N VAL A 116 29.40 -20.67 -14.82
CA VAL A 116 30.29 -20.48 -13.67
C VAL A 116 29.95 -21.57 -12.67
N ALA A 117 30.66 -22.70 -12.72
CA ALA A 117 30.45 -23.77 -11.76
C ALA A 117 30.78 -23.28 -10.34
N ALA A 118 29.81 -23.35 -9.43
CA ALA A 118 30.01 -23.04 -8.02
C ALA A 118 30.26 -24.34 -7.23
N ARG A 119 31.04 -24.26 -6.14
CA ARG A 119 31.19 -25.36 -5.18
C ARG A 119 31.43 -24.84 -3.76
N LEU A 120 31.09 -25.66 -2.78
CA LEU A 120 31.53 -25.47 -1.40
C LEU A 120 32.79 -26.29 -1.13
N VAL A 121 33.80 -25.64 -0.57
CA VAL A 121 35.03 -26.25 -0.06
C VAL A 121 35.20 -25.94 1.43
N ASP A 122 36.18 -26.54 2.09
CA ASP A 122 36.41 -26.39 3.54
C ASP A 122 35.12 -26.57 4.36
N LEU A 123 34.41 -27.67 4.05
CA LEU A 123 33.08 -27.94 4.58
C LEU A 123 33.10 -28.03 6.11
N ILE A 124 32.20 -27.28 6.75
CA ILE A 124 31.88 -27.44 8.17
C ILE A 124 30.90 -28.60 8.33
N ASN A 125 30.01 -28.76 7.34
CA ASN A 125 29.04 -29.85 7.19
C ASN A 125 28.60 -29.92 5.72
N SER A 126 27.64 -30.79 5.38
CA SER A 126 27.21 -31.02 3.99
C SER A 126 26.58 -29.82 3.30
N ASN A 127 26.21 -28.76 4.02
CA ASN A 127 25.52 -27.60 3.49
C ASN A 127 26.17 -26.26 3.88
N THR A 128 27.37 -26.28 4.47
CA THR A 128 28.08 -25.08 4.89
C THR A 128 29.56 -25.18 4.56
N GLY A 129 30.10 -24.17 3.88
CA GLY A 129 31.52 -24.10 3.56
C GLY A 129 31.90 -22.81 2.83
N ARG A 130 33.17 -22.72 2.45
CA ARG A 130 33.69 -21.63 1.64
C ARG A 130 33.18 -21.75 0.20
N LEU A 131 32.64 -20.66 -0.34
CA LEU A 131 32.21 -20.60 -1.73
C LEU A 131 33.40 -20.38 -2.67
N GLU A 132 33.54 -21.27 -3.65
CA GLU A 132 34.41 -21.10 -4.82
C GLU A 132 33.58 -21.12 -6.11
N VAL A 133 34.04 -20.33 -7.08
CA VAL A 133 33.47 -20.27 -8.44
C VAL A 133 34.52 -20.63 -9.47
N ASN A 134 34.09 -21.19 -10.59
CA ASN A 134 34.95 -21.45 -11.74
C ASN A 134 34.84 -20.32 -12.74
N VAL A 135 35.93 -19.59 -12.95
CA VAL A 135 36.06 -18.58 -14.01
C VAL A 135 37.18 -19.02 -14.94
N ASN A 136 36.88 -19.15 -16.25
CA ASN A 136 37.86 -19.54 -17.29
C ASN A 136 38.62 -20.86 -17.00
N GLY A 137 37.95 -21.83 -16.38
CA GLY A 137 38.54 -23.15 -16.07
C GLY A 137 39.32 -23.21 -14.76
N GLN A 138 39.38 -22.10 -13.99
CA GLN A 138 40.06 -22.04 -12.70
C GLN A 138 39.05 -21.80 -11.58
N PHE A 139 39.16 -22.57 -10.49
CA PHE A 139 38.39 -22.34 -9.27
C PHE A 139 39.09 -21.32 -8.37
N GLY A 140 38.32 -20.41 -7.78
CA GLY A 140 38.80 -19.48 -6.77
C GLY A 140 37.67 -18.87 -5.96
N GLY A 141 38.03 -18.17 -4.89
CA GLY A 141 37.11 -17.63 -3.90
C GLY A 141 36.27 -16.45 -4.40
N VAL A 142 35.17 -16.21 -3.70
CA VAL A 142 34.31 -15.04 -3.86
C VAL A 142 34.54 -14.07 -2.70
N CYS A 143 34.73 -12.77 -2.99
CA CYS A 143 34.84 -11.76 -1.94
C CYS A 143 33.47 -11.37 -1.37
N PHE A 144 33.37 -11.33 -0.03
CA PHE A 144 32.12 -11.05 0.70
C PHE A 144 31.52 -9.67 0.40
N GLY A 145 32.33 -8.65 0.07
CA GLY A 145 31.93 -7.29 -0.36
C GLY A 145 30.42 -6.99 -0.34
N LYS A 146 29.76 -7.17 -1.49
CA LYS A 146 28.29 -7.03 -1.68
C LYS A 146 27.52 -8.36 -1.69
N PHE A 147 28.17 -9.47 -1.36
CA PHE A 147 27.58 -10.81 -1.38
C PHE A 147 26.59 -10.99 -0.21
N GLY A 148 25.37 -10.51 -0.40
CA GLY A 148 24.27 -10.59 0.57
C GLY A 148 23.44 -11.86 0.48
N THR A 149 22.39 -11.92 1.29
CA THR A 149 21.45 -13.05 1.40
C THR A 149 20.84 -13.47 0.06
N VAL A 150 20.52 -12.51 -0.82
CA VAL A 150 19.96 -12.80 -2.15
C VAL A 150 20.96 -13.56 -3.03
N ALA A 151 22.24 -13.16 -3.00
CA ALA A 151 23.29 -13.88 -3.72
C ALA A 151 23.56 -15.26 -3.10
N ALA A 152 23.44 -15.38 -1.77
CA ALA A 152 23.53 -16.66 -1.06
C ALA A 152 22.43 -17.63 -1.51
N GLN A 153 21.18 -17.15 -1.60
CA GLN A 153 20.02 -17.91 -2.08
C GLN A 153 20.22 -18.40 -3.52
N VAL A 154 20.59 -17.51 -4.45
CA VAL A 154 20.90 -17.87 -5.85
C VAL A 154 21.98 -18.94 -5.91
N THR A 155 23.05 -18.78 -5.13
CA THR A 155 24.18 -19.73 -5.12
C THR A 155 23.78 -21.09 -4.56
N CYS A 156 23.07 -21.13 -3.43
CA CYS A 156 22.62 -22.40 -2.86
C CYS A 156 21.64 -23.13 -3.78
N ARG A 157 20.78 -22.39 -4.49
CA ARG A 157 19.92 -22.94 -5.54
C ARG A 157 20.73 -23.53 -6.70
N GLN A 158 21.75 -22.80 -7.16
CA GLN A 158 22.67 -23.26 -8.20
C GLN A 158 23.41 -24.54 -7.79
N LEU A 159 23.72 -24.70 -6.50
CA LEU A 159 24.36 -25.88 -5.92
C LEU A 159 23.39 -27.04 -5.66
N GLU A 160 22.11 -26.91 -6.02
CA GLU A 160 21.05 -27.88 -5.73
C GLU A 160 20.91 -28.18 -4.22
N MET A 161 21.19 -27.18 -3.37
CA MET A 161 21.09 -27.27 -1.92
C MET A 161 19.86 -26.50 -1.40
N PRO A 162 19.40 -26.78 -0.15
CA PRO A 162 18.37 -25.96 0.49
C PRO A 162 18.83 -24.50 0.56
N TRP A 163 18.02 -23.57 0.07
CA TRP A 163 18.51 -22.23 -0.17
C TRP A 163 17.66 -21.12 0.42
N ARG A 164 16.39 -21.38 0.80
CA ARG A 164 15.46 -20.29 1.19
C ARG A 164 15.93 -19.50 2.40
N GLY A 165 16.55 -20.15 3.38
CA GLY A 165 17.24 -19.51 4.50
C GLY A 165 18.75 -19.48 4.34
N ALA A 166 19.24 -19.43 3.09
CA ALA A 166 20.66 -19.34 2.83
C ALA A 166 21.24 -18.05 3.41
N THR A 167 22.35 -18.17 4.12
CA THR A 167 23.07 -17.04 4.71
C THR A 167 24.51 -17.04 4.22
N SER A 168 25.08 -15.84 4.13
CA SER A 168 26.50 -15.65 3.86
C SER A 168 27.15 -14.94 5.05
N THR A 169 28.38 -15.33 5.38
CA THR A 169 29.20 -14.65 6.38
C THR A 169 30.62 -14.46 5.86
N PRO A 170 31.32 -13.38 6.23
CA PRO A 170 32.75 -13.29 5.97
C PRO A 170 33.49 -14.24 6.93
N ARG A 171 34.42 -15.05 6.41
CA ARG A 171 35.31 -15.86 7.25
C ARG A 171 36.75 -15.50 7.04
N THR A 172 37.46 -15.37 8.17
CA THR A 172 38.86 -14.94 8.22
C THR A 172 39.84 -16.11 8.37
N ASP A 173 39.36 -17.27 8.80
CA ASP A 173 40.12 -18.49 9.07
C ASP A 173 40.43 -19.32 7.81
N PHE A 174 39.89 -18.94 6.64
CA PHE A 174 40.20 -19.58 5.36
C PHE A 174 41.61 -19.26 4.82
N GLY A 175 42.35 -18.35 5.45
CA GLY A 175 43.67 -17.92 5.00
C GLY A 175 43.62 -17.00 3.76
N ILE A 176 44.73 -16.90 3.03
CA ILE A 176 44.77 -16.18 1.74
C ILE A 176 44.13 -17.07 0.68
N VAL A 177 42.93 -16.69 0.25
CA VAL A 177 42.20 -17.39 -0.81
C VAL A 177 42.33 -16.58 -2.10
N PRO A 178 42.88 -17.15 -3.19
CA PRO A 178 42.87 -16.51 -4.50
C PRO A 178 41.42 -16.27 -4.91
N ALA A 179 41.03 -15.01 -5.09
CA ALA A 179 39.65 -14.64 -5.39
C ALA A 179 39.51 -14.25 -6.85
N LEU A 180 38.47 -14.75 -7.50
CA LEU A 180 38.25 -14.51 -8.93
C LEU A 180 37.22 -13.41 -9.17
N ILE A 181 36.18 -13.36 -8.32
CA ILE A 181 35.08 -12.40 -8.44
C ILE A 181 34.76 -11.72 -7.10
N ARG A 182 34.27 -10.47 -7.19
CA ARG A 182 33.85 -9.63 -6.08
C ARG A 182 32.61 -8.80 -6.43
N ASP A 183 32.02 -8.21 -5.40
CA ASP A 183 30.89 -7.29 -5.49
C ASP A 183 29.68 -7.87 -6.24
N ILE A 184 29.41 -9.16 -6.03
CA ILE A 184 28.24 -9.85 -6.59
C ILE A 184 26.97 -9.24 -6.01
N ALA A 185 26.09 -8.77 -6.88
CA ALA A 185 24.75 -8.30 -6.56
C ALA A 185 23.73 -9.03 -7.44
N CYS A 186 22.86 -9.79 -6.77
CA CYS A 186 21.75 -10.52 -7.41
C CYS A 186 20.41 -9.86 -7.05
N ARG A 187 19.42 -10.02 -7.92
CA ARG A 187 18.02 -9.62 -7.76
C ARG A 187 17.15 -10.72 -7.15
N GLY A 188 17.62 -11.97 -7.16
CA GLY A 188 16.99 -13.16 -6.57
C GLY A 188 16.36 -14.10 -7.58
N ASN A 189 16.10 -13.66 -8.80
CA ASN A 189 15.51 -14.47 -9.88
C ASN A 189 16.57 -15.15 -10.77
N GLU A 190 17.86 -14.88 -10.55
CA GLU A 190 18.97 -15.45 -11.30
C GLU A 190 19.12 -16.96 -11.09
N THR A 191 19.35 -17.72 -12.17
CA THR A 191 19.53 -19.19 -12.07
C THR A 191 20.90 -19.62 -11.59
N ALA A 192 21.90 -18.75 -11.78
CA ALA A 192 23.27 -18.97 -11.37
C ALA A 192 23.96 -17.63 -11.12
N LEU A 193 25.07 -17.67 -10.38
CA LEU A 193 25.87 -16.48 -10.08
C LEU A 193 26.35 -15.71 -11.32
N GLN A 194 26.48 -16.39 -12.46
CA GLN A 194 26.85 -15.76 -13.73
C GLN A 194 25.80 -14.78 -14.28
N ASP A 195 24.55 -14.90 -13.85
CA ASP A 195 23.45 -14.03 -14.29
C ASP A 195 23.35 -12.77 -13.40
N CYS A 196 24.06 -12.77 -12.26
CA CYS A 196 24.13 -11.63 -11.36
C CYS A 196 25.17 -10.60 -11.85
N LEU A 197 25.07 -9.37 -11.34
CA LEU A 197 26.11 -8.37 -11.56
C LEU A 197 27.32 -8.70 -10.69
N TYR A 198 28.53 -8.77 -11.26
CA TYR A 198 29.77 -9.01 -10.52
C TYR A 198 30.96 -8.28 -11.18
N SER A 199 32.07 -8.18 -10.47
CA SER A 199 33.34 -7.60 -10.97
C SER A 199 34.52 -8.52 -10.66
N ASN A 200 35.59 -8.44 -11.46
CA ASN A 200 36.81 -9.21 -11.21
C ASN A 200 37.67 -8.62 -10.10
N VAL A 201 38.54 -9.45 -9.51
CA VAL A 201 39.54 -9.00 -8.54
C VAL A 201 40.86 -8.69 -9.26
N VAL A 202 41.19 -7.39 -9.40
CA VAL A 202 42.38 -6.91 -10.14
C VAL A 202 43.72 -7.39 -9.53
N ASP A 203 43.73 -7.72 -8.23
CA ASP A 203 44.94 -8.19 -7.51
C ASP A 203 44.87 -9.68 -7.10
N ASN A 204 43.87 -10.46 -7.59
CA ASN A 204 43.62 -11.87 -7.25
C ASN A 204 43.50 -12.21 -5.75
N ILE A 205 43.37 -11.22 -4.86
CA ILE A 205 43.28 -11.42 -3.41
C ILE A 205 42.14 -10.54 -2.88
N CYS A 206 41.20 -11.12 -2.10
CA CYS A 206 40.32 -10.30 -1.29
C CYS A 206 41.16 -9.63 -0.19
N PHE A 207 41.23 -8.29 -0.18
CA PHE A 207 41.82 -7.54 0.94
C PHE A 207 41.31 -8.10 2.28
N PRO A 208 42.22 -8.28 3.24
CA PRO A 208 42.44 -9.59 3.84
C PRO A 208 41.21 -10.02 4.64
N TYR A 209 40.86 -11.31 4.47
CA TYR A 209 39.92 -12.06 5.32
C TYR A 209 38.42 -11.94 5.03
N ARG A 210 38.00 -11.84 3.77
CA ARG A 210 36.57 -11.77 3.41
C ARG A 210 36.14 -12.82 2.38
N GLY A 211 36.59 -14.06 2.52
CA GLY A 211 36.00 -15.16 1.74
C GLY A 211 34.54 -15.39 2.16
N VAL A 212 33.66 -15.65 1.21
CA VAL A 212 32.26 -15.99 1.51
C VAL A 212 32.18 -17.39 2.11
N ASN A 213 31.75 -17.47 3.37
CA ASN A 213 31.25 -18.69 3.96
C ASN A 213 29.73 -18.76 3.72
N LEU A 214 29.31 -19.73 2.92
CA LEU A 214 27.93 -19.92 2.52
C LEU A 214 27.32 -21.04 3.36
N ARG A 215 26.14 -20.79 3.92
CA ARG A 215 25.31 -21.78 4.61
C ARG A 215 24.00 -21.93 3.87
N CYS A 216 23.79 -23.09 3.27
CA CYS A 216 22.61 -23.45 2.50
C CYS A 216 21.59 -24.16 3.40
N THR A 217 20.61 -23.42 3.90
CA THR A 217 19.55 -23.96 4.76
C THR A 217 18.16 -23.74 4.15
N PRO A 218 17.18 -24.60 4.50
CA PRO A 218 15.76 -24.26 4.35
C PRO A 218 15.43 -22.93 5.08
N LEU A 219 14.19 -22.47 4.97
CA LEU A 219 13.70 -21.39 5.85
C LEU A 219 14.09 -21.71 7.30
N ASP A 220 14.72 -20.74 7.99
CA ASP A 220 15.30 -20.95 9.32
C ASP A 220 14.35 -20.56 10.47
N ASP A 221 13.15 -20.12 10.13
CA ASP A 221 12.07 -19.77 11.06
C ASP A 221 11.66 -21.00 11.90
N VAL A 222 11.76 -20.86 13.22
CA VAL A 222 11.70 -22.00 14.17
C VAL A 222 10.34 -22.72 14.21
N ARG A 223 9.28 -22.11 13.66
CA ARG A 223 7.92 -22.65 13.55
C ARG A 223 7.46 -22.80 12.10
N TRP A 224 8.38 -22.77 11.12
CA TRP A 224 8.04 -22.99 9.71
C TRP A 224 7.19 -24.26 9.49
N PHE A 225 7.56 -25.36 10.16
CA PHE A 225 6.90 -26.65 10.01
C PHE A 225 5.41 -26.62 10.45
N ASP A 226 5.02 -25.68 11.31
CA ASP A 226 3.66 -25.54 11.82
C ASP A 226 2.71 -24.85 10.79
N ILE A 227 3.25 -24.04 9.86
CA ILE A 227 2.47 -23.34 8.80
C ILE A 227 2.71 -23.91 7.39
N GLU A 228 3.79 -24.68 7.20
CA GLU A 228 4.26 -25.19 5.91
C GLU A 228 3.18 -25.91 5.09
N GLY A 229 2.30 -26.67 5.74
CA GLY A 229 1.22 -27.41 5.06
C GLY A 229 0.26 -26.50 4.27
N ALA A 230 -0.12 -25.37 4.86
CA ALA A 230 -0.96 -24.37 4.19
C ALA A 230 -0.20 -23.68 3.05
N MET A 231 1.06 -23.29 3.30
CA MET A 231 1.93 -22.64 2.31
C MET A 231 2.20 -23.54 1.09
N ASN A 232 2.42 -24.83 1.31
CA ASN A 232 2.59 -25.83 0.25
C ASN A 232 1.31 -26.09 -0.56
N THR A 233 0.14 -25.95 0.08
CA THR A 233 -1.14 -26.07 -0.60
C THR A 233 -1.30 -24.95 -1.62
N ILE A 234 -0.96 -23.71 -1.24
CA ILE A 234 -1.07 -22.54 -2.12
C ILE A 234 0.14 -22.30 -3.03
N LYS A 235 1.14 -23.21 -3.00
CA LYS A 235 2.40 -23.09 -3.74
C LYS A 235 3.21 -21.82 -3.42
N ALA A 236 3.15 -21.34 -2.17
CA ALA A 236 3.92 -20.18 -1.73
C ALA A 236 5.44 -20.43 -1.87
N PRO A 237 5.98 -21.60 -1.46
CA PRO A 237 7.41 -21.86 -1.60
C PRO A 237 7.90 -21.83 -3.04
N GLN A 238 7.11 -22.35 -4.00
CA GLN A 238 7.42 -22.26 -5.42
C GLN A 238 7.31 -20.81 -5.95
N ALA A 239 6.41 -20.00 -5.38
CA ALA A 239 6.33 -18.57 -5.71
C ALA A 239 7.59 -17.84 -5.23
N TRP A 240 8.04 -18.11 -4.00
CA TRP A 240 9.28 -17.55 -3.45
C TRP A 240 10.53 -18.01 -4.19
N ASP A 241 10.49 -19.18 -4.84
CA ASP A 241 11.53 -19.61 -5.77
C ASP A 241 11.68 -18.67 -6.98
N VAL A 242 10.66 -17.89 -7.30
CA VAL A 242 10.65 -16.90 -8.38
C VAL A 242 10.82 -15.48 -7.85
N TYR A 243 10.11 -15.15 -6.77
CA TYR A 243 10.12 -13.85 -6.11
C TYR A 243 9.59 -13.98 -4.68
N ASP A 244 10.41 -13.61 -3.71
CA ASP A 244 10.08 -13.67 -2.28
C ASP A 244 9.69 -12.32 -1.67
N GLY A 245 9.62 -11.26 -2.50
CA GLY A 245 9.30 -9.91 -2.06
C GLY A 245 10.50 -8.99 -1.88
N ARG A 246 11.72 -9.54 -1.76
CA ARG A 246 12.92 -8.74 -1.52
C ARG A 246 13.29 -7.91 -2.75
N GLY A 247 13.62 -6.65 -2.52
CA GLY A 247 13.97 -5.68 -3.58
C GLY A 247 12.77 -5.17 -4.38
N GLY A 248 11.54 -5.50 -3.94
CA GLY A 248 10.28 -5.04 -4.51
C GLY A 248 9.84 -3.64 -4.13
N THR A 249 8.69 -3.25 -4.66
CA THR A 249 7.97 -2.05 -4.20
C THR A 249 7.26 -2.36 -2.88
N ASP A 250 7.32 -1.43 -1.93
CA ASP A 250 6.56 -1.53 -0.69
C ASP A 250 5.06 -1.39 -0.96
N ILE A 251 4.27 -2.34 -0.47
CA ILE A 251 2.82 -2.44 -0.65
C ILE A 251 2.16 -2.29 0.72
N PRO A 252 1.53 -1.15 1.03
CA PRO A 252 0.85 -0.99 2.31
C PRO A 252 -0.44 -1.82 2.35
N VAL A 253 -0.63 -2.58 3.44
CA VAL A 253 -1.73 -3.52 3.67
C VAL A 253 -2.42 -3.18 4.98
N CYS A 254 -3.65 -2.68 4.89
CA CYS A 254 -4.47 -2.30 6.03
C CYS A 254 -5.30 -3.48 6.54
N VAL A 255 -5.14 -3.86 7.80
CA VAL A 255 -5.92 -4.90 8.46
C VAL A 255 -6.99 -4.22 9.32
N ILE A 256 -8.26 -4.39 8.93
CA ILE A 256 -9.42 -3.86 9.65
C ILE A 256 -9.98 -4.95 10.55
N GLY A 257 -9.84 -4.80 11.86
CA GLY A 257 -10.24 -5.83 12.82
C GLY A 257 -10.04 -5.42 14.29
N ASP A 258 -9.55 -6.33 15.13
CA ASP A 258 -9.35 -6.19 16.59
C ASP A 258 -8.03 -5.47 16.99
N GLY A 259 -7.19 -5.12 16.01
CA GLY A 259 -5.88 -4.49 16.21
C GLY A 259 -4.71 -5.41 15.82
N ILE A 260 -3.48 -4.90 15.75
CA ILE A 260 -2.28 -5.73 15.52
C ILE A 260 -1.30 -5.47 16.66
N ASP A 261 -0.65 -6.50 17.18
CA ASP A 261 0.54 -6.31 18.00
C ASP A 261 1.74 -5.87 17.13
N PHE A 262 1.91 -4.55 16.97
CA PHE A 262 3.00 -3.93 16.19
C PHE A 262 4.39 -4.25 16.74
N THR A 263 4.46 -4.58 18.04
CA THR A 263 5.72 -4.83 18.73
C THR A 263 6.20 -6.27 18.58
N HIS A 264 5.34 -7.15 18.07
CA HIS A 264 5.64 -8.56 17.87
C HIS A 264 6.94 -8.71 17.05
N PRO A 265 7.94 -9.47 17.53
CA PRO A 265 9.29 -9.53 16.94
C PRO A 265 9.29 -10.04 15.50
N ASP A 266 8.27 -10.80 15.15
CA ASP A 266 8.06 -11.42 13.84
C ASP A 266 7.20 -10.58 12.88
N LEU A 267 6.71 -9.42 13.33
CA LEU A 267 5.91 -8.50 12.51
C LEU A 267 6.58 -7.13 12.36
N ARG A 268 7.26 -6.64 13.41
CA ARG A 268 7.78 -5.25 13.51
C ARG A 268 8.55 -4.74 12.28
N ALA A 269 9.30 -5.61 11.57
CA ALA A 269 10.08 -5.19 10.40
C ALA A 269 9.22 -4.98 9.14
N ASN A 270 8.01 -5.54 9.13
CA ASN A 270 7.02 -5.45 8.06
C ASN A 270 5.85 -4.53 8.43
N MET A 271 5.94 -3.75 9.52
CA MET A 271 4.92 -2.74 9.83
C MET A 271 5.16 -1.47 9.02
N HIS A 272 4.07 -0.81 8.65
CA HIS A 272 4.07 0.53 8.05
C HIS A 272 4.49 1.57 9.11
N PRO A 273 5.20 2.66 8.76
CA PRO A 273 5.60 3.70 9.71
C PRO A 273 4.41 4.40 10.40
N ASP A 274 3.30 4.59 9.67
CA ASP A 274 2.02 5.04 10.21
C ASP A 274 1.20 3.82 10.60
N VAL A 275 1.20 3.51 11.90
CA VAL A 275 1.04 2.16 12.42
C VAL A 275 -0.42 1.77 12.71
N GLY A 276 -1.18 2.58 13.46
CA GLY A 276 -2.48 2.15 13.98
C GLY A 276 -3.51 3.25 14.08
N TYR A 277 -4.78 2.90 13.89
CA TYR A 277 -5.94 3.75 14.15
C TYR A 277 -7.01 2.96 14.91
N ASP A 278 -7.49 3.50 16.02
CA ASP A 278 -8.65 2.96 16.73
C ASP A 278 -9.85 3.85 16.43
N VAL A 279 -10.81 3.32 15.68
CA VAL A 279 -11.97 4.09 15.22
C VAL A 279 -12.97 4.41 16.35
N THR A 280 -12.76 3.79 17.51
CA THR A 280 -13.64 3.86 18.67
C THR A 280 -13.32 5.09 19.49
N THR A 281 -12.04 5.28 19.80
CA THR A 281 -11.51 6.45 20.49
C THR A 281 -11.08 7.55 19.52
N GLY A 282 -10.74 7.18 18.28
CA GLY A 282 -10.14 8.01 17.26
C GLY A 282 -8.60 8.18 17.44
N ASP A 283 -8.02 7.48 18.41
CA ASP A 283 -6.59 7.56 18.69
C ASP A 283 -5.78 6.92 17.55
N GLN A 284 -4.57 7.45 17.32
CA GLN A 284 -3.62 6.97 16.31
C GLN A 284 -2.27 6.62 16.92
N GLY A 285 -1.57 5.67 16.29
CA GLY A 285 -0.23 5.26 16.67
C GLY A 285 -0.14 3.80 17.17
N GLU A 286 1.09 3.41 17.50
CA GLU A 286 1.50 2.04 17.86
C GLU A 286 0.81 1.54 19.14
N ALA A 287 0.58 2.45 20.10
CA ALA A 287 0.01 2.12 21.40
C ALA A 287 -1.50 1.82 21.35
N VAL A 288 -2.16 2.24 20.27
CA VAL A 288 -3.62 2.23 20.17
C VAL A 288 -4.14 0.94 19.57
N SER A 289 -3.31 0.32 18.73
CA SER A 289 -3.68 -0.80 17.92
C SER A 289 -3.38 -2.15 18.56
N PHE A 290 -3.10 -2.21 19.88
CA PHE A 290 -2.90 -3.47 20.59
C PHE A 290 -4.14 -4.37 20.45
N ASP A 291 -3.86 -5.56 19.94
CA ASP A 291 -4.83 -6.61 19.70
C ASP A 291 -5.19 -7.35 20.99
N GLN A 292 -6.46 -7.28 21.36
CA GLN A 292 -6.98 -7.89 22.59
C GLN A 292 -7.53 -9.30 22.37
N GLU A 293 -7.98 -9.61 21.14
CA GLU A 293 -8.68 -10.86 20.78
C GLU A 293 -7.77 -11.82 19.98
N SER A 294 -6.57 -11.37 19.61
CA SER A 294 -5.48 -12.10 18.95
C SER A 294 -5.68 -12.42 17.46
N SER A 295 -6.82 -12.08 16.86
CA SER A 295 -7.19 -12.55 15.52
C SER A 295 -6.47 -11.77 14.42
N SER A 296 -6.45 -10.44 14.49
CA SER A 296 -5.82 -9.62 13.45
C SER A 296 -4.30 -9.66 13.53
N THR A 297 -3.69 -9.83 14.71
CA THR A 297 -2.25 -10.15 14.81
C THR A 297 -1.94 -11.48 14.13
N HIS A 298 -2.85 -12.45 14.20
CA HIS A 298 -2.69 -13.76 13.54
C HIS A 298 -2.82 -13.68 12.03
N HIS A 299 -3.80 -12.93 11.53
CA HIS A 299 -3.92 -12.64 10.11
C HIS A 299 -2.72 -11.84 9.59
N ALA A 300 -2.21 -10.86 10.34
CA ALA A 300 -1.03 -10.07 10.00
C ALA A 300 0.21 -10.95 9.78
N GLY A 301 0.48 -11.92 10.66
CA GLY A 301 1.57 -12.88 10.46
C GLY A 301 1.36 -13.79 9.25
N THR A 302 0.12 -14.18 8.97
CA THR A 302 -0.19 -14.99 7.79
C THR A 302 0.06 -14.20 6.49
N ILE A 303 -0.28 -12.91 6.49
CA ILE A 303 -0.03 -11.99 5.37
C ILE A 303 1.46 -11.75 5.18
N ALA A 304 2.17 -11.32 6.23
CA ALA A 304 3.53 -10.78 6.14
C ALA A 304 4.40 -11.00 7.39
N GLY A 305 4.28 -12.14 8.07
CA GLY A 305 5.28 -12.57 9.07
C GLY A 305 6.70 -12.57 8.47
N VAL A 306 7.66 -12.01 9.19
CA VAL A 306 9.04 -11.78 8.72
C VAL A 306 9.75 -13.12 8.59
N GLY A 307 10.04 -13.54 7.37
CA GLY A 307 10.72 -14.81 7.12
C GLY A 307 12.24 -14.71 7.18
N ASN A 308 12.88 -15.84 7.46
CA ASN A 308 14.33 -16.01 7.62
C ASN A 308 14.95 -15.12 8.70
N ASN A 309 14.26 -14.95 9.83
CA ASN A 309 14.76 -14.19 10.98
C ASN A 309 15.07 -15.10 12.18
N SER A 310 15.06 -16.43 12.00
CA SER A 310 15.20 -17.45 13.04
C SER A 310 14.13 -17.40 14.15
N ILE A 311 13.00 -16.75 13.92
CA ILE A 311 11.87 -16.58 14.84
C ILE A 311 10.61 -17.11 14.15
N GLY A 312 9.64 -17.63 14.90
CA GLY A 312 8.30 -17.89 14.41
C GLY A 312 8.11 -18.47 13.01
N ILE A 313 7.36 -17.74 12.20
CA ILE A 313 6.79 -18.17 10.92
C ILE A 313 7.11 -17.15 9.81
N ALA A 314 7.04 -17.60 8.56
CA ALA A 314 7.05 -16.72 7.39
C ALA A 314 5.63 -16.55 6.82
N GLY A 315 5.18 -15.31 6.63
CA GLY A 315 3.94 -14.99 5.93
C GLY A 315 4.04 -15.20 4.42
N VAL A 316 2.94 -15.00 3.68
CA VAL A 316 2.96 -15.13 2.22
C VAL A 316 3.86 -14.09 1.55
N ALA A 317 3.82 -12.84 2.01
CA ALA A 317 4.66 -11.73 1.56
C ALA A 317 5.74 -11.38 2.61
N TRP A 318 6.57 -12.37 2.96
CA TRP A 318 7.52 -12.28 4.06
C TRP A 318 8.78 -11.43 3.78
N GLY A 319 9.10 -11.15 2.51
CA GLY A 319 10.36 -10.54 2.06
C GLY A 319 10.59 -9.07 2.40
N GLY A 320 9.71 -8.46 3.19
CA GLY A 320 9.87 -7.08 3.68
C GLY A 320 9.07 -6.02 2.93
N ASN A 321 8.41 -6.39 1.83
CA ASN A 321 7.70 -5.48 0.94
C ASN A 321 6.24 -5.23 1.33
N ALA A 322 5.58 -6.14 2.06
CA ALA A 322 4.24 -5.85 2.58
C ALA A 322 4.37 -5.01 3.87
N LYS A 323 3.75 -3.83 3.89
CA LYS A 323 3.79 -2.88 5.02
C LYS A 323 2.44 -2.87 5.73
N LEU A 324 2.35 -3.55 6.86
CA LEU A 324 1.11 -3.74 7.60
C LEU A 324 0.76 -2.50 8.43
N LEU A 325 -0.50 -2.06 8.35
CA LEU A 325 -1.12 -1.06 9.21
C LEU A 325 -2.46 -1.59 9.72
N GLY A 326 -2.90 -1.14 10.89
CA GLY A 326 -4.08 -1.69 11.56
C GLY A 326 -5.15 -0.64 11.81
N CYS A 327 -6.39 -0.93 11.42
CA CYS A 327 -7.56 -0.18 11.87
C CYS A 327 -8.37 -1.05 12.85
N LYS A 328 -8.40 -0.65 14.11
CA LYS A 328 -9.10 -1.33 15.18
C LYS A 328 -10.56 -0.90 15.23
N LEU A 329 -11.45 -1.87 15.17
CA LEU A 329 -12.91 -1.76 15.31
C LEU A 329 -13.34 -1.99 16.77
N THR A 330 -14.50 -1.43 17.12
CA THR A 330 -15.18 -1.61 18.43
C THR A 330 -16.01 -2.89 18.45
N THR A 331 -16.35 -3.36 19.64
CA THR A 331 -17.50 -4.24 19.91
C THR A 331 -18.79 -3.42 20.08
N ASP A 332 -19.10 -2.51 19.16
CA ASP A 332 -20.37 -1.75 19.22
C ASP A 332 -21.54 -2.73 19.13
N THR A 333 -22.60 -2.43 19.88
CA THR A 333 -23.74 -3.32 20.08
C THR A 333 -24.75 -3.27 18.93
N SER A 334 -24.69 -2.25 18.06
CA SER A 334 -25.56 -2.15 16.88
C SER A 334 -24.80 -2.46 15.58
N GLU A 335 -25.44 -3.24 14.71
CA GLU A 335 -24.89 -3.62 13.41
C GLU A 335 -24.61 -2.41 12.50
N SER A 336 -25.51 -1.42 12.51
CA SER A 336 -25.37 -0.17 11.75
C SER A 336 -24.20 0.68 12.25
N GLY A 337 -24.01 0.78 13.57
CA GLY A 337 -22.87 1.47 14.18
C GLY A 337 -21.54 0.84 13.77
N LEU A 338 -21.44 -0.49 13.85
CA LEU A 338 -20.23 -1.20 13.45
C LEU A 338 -19.95 -1.06 11.94
N ALA A 339 -20.98 -1.06 11.09
CA ALA A 339 -20.83 -0.82 9.65
C ALA A 339 -20.34 0.59 9.32
N ALA A 340 -20.82 1.61 10.05
CA ALA A 340 -20.31 2.98 9.92
C ALA A 340 -18.84 3.07 10.34
N LYS A 341 -18.47 2.39 11.43
CA LYS A 341 -17.08 2.32 11.91
C LYS A 341 -16.16 1.57 10.94
N PHE A 342 -16.67 0.53 10.29
CA PHE A 342 -15.96 -0.12 9.19
C PHE A 342 -15.72 0.84 8.01
N ALA A 343 -16.74 1.61 7.62
CA ALA A 343 -16.64 2.59 6.54
C ALA A 343 -15.57 3.66 6.84
N GLU A 344 -15.51 4.13 8.09
CA GLU A 344 -14.48 5.04 8.59
C GLU A 344 -13.08 4.42 8.52
N CYS A 345 -12.91 3.17 8.96
CA CYS A 345 -11.65 2.42 8.79
C CYS A 345 -11.23 2.30 7.33
N LEU A 346 -12.16 1.96 6.42
CA LEU A 346 -11.84 1.83 5.00
C LEU A 346 -11.42 3.17 4.37
N SER A 347 -12.06 4.27 4.80
CA SER A 347 -11.65 5.63 4.44
C SER A 347 -10.24 5.93 4.96
N TRP A 348 -9.94 5.60 6.21
CA TRP A 348 -8.62 5.77 6.79
C TRP A 348 -7.56 4.98 6.04
N CYS A 349 -7.77 3.68 5.80
CA CYS A 349 -6.85 2.84 5.02
C CYS A 349 -6.51 3.46 3.66
N ARG A 350 -7.52 4.01 2.95
CA ARG A 350 -7.31 4.69 1.67
C ARG A 350 -6.45 5.96 1.80
N HIS A 351 -6.62 6.72 2.88
CA HIS A 351 -5.85 7.93 3.14
C HIS A 351 -4.42 7.63 3.58
N GLN A 352 -4.19 6.49 4.24
CA GLN A 352 -2.86 5.94 4.51
C GLN A 352 -2.25 5.24 3.27
N GLU A 353 -2.85 5.44 2.10
CA GLU A 353 -2.42 4.86 0.84
C GLU A 353 -2.25 3.33 0.91
N ALA A 354 -3.10 2.64 1.67
CA ALA A 354 -3.15 1.19 1.68
C ALA A 354 -3.66 0.66 0.34
N TRP A 355 -2.83 -0.11 -0.36
CA TRP A 355 -3.21 -0.70 -1.64
C TRP A 355 -4.17 -1.87 -1.42
N ILE A 356 -4.04 -2.56 -0.29
CA ILE A 356 -4.87 -3.69 0.11
C ILE A 356 -5.52 -3.38 1.45
N ALA A 357 -6.84 -3.51 1.54
CA ALA A 357 -7.58 -3.51 2.79
C ALA A 357 -8.09 -4.93 3.01
N TYR A 358 -7.84 -5.48 4.19
CA TYR A 358 -8.21 -6.84 4.57
C TYR A 358 -9.15 -6.79 5.78
N SER A 359 -10.24 -7.55 5.75
CA SER A 359 -11.10 -7.74 6.92
C SER A 359 -11.87 -9.05 6.90
N THR A 360 -12.26 -9.49 8.09
CA THR A 360 -13.17 -10.63 8.28
C THR A 360 -14.61 -10.22 8.62
N HIS A 361 -14.86 -8.92 8.78
CA HIS A 361 -16.18 -8.41 9.17
C HIS A 361 -17.15 -8.34 7.99
N GLY A 362 -18.43 -8.49 8.30
CA GLY A 362 -19.55 -8.36 7.37
C GLY A 362 -20.84 -8.03 8.10
N PHE A 363 -21.84 -7.61 7.33
CA PHE A 363 -23.13 -7.13 7.81
C PHE A 363 -24.25 -7.76 6.98
N ASP A 364 -25.34 -8.15 7.62
CA ASP A 364 -26.55 -8.69 6.97
C ASP A 364 -27.38 -7.57 6.30
N MET A 365 -27.21 -6.32 6.75
CA MET A 365 -27.92 -5.16 6.21
C MET A 365 -27.01 -4.25 5.35
N PRO A 366 -27.52 -3.71 4.22
CA PRO A 366 -26.78 -2.72 3.45
C PRO A 366 -26.72 -1.39 4.21
N VAL A 367 -25.52 -0.80 4.30
CA VAL A 367 -25.32 0.51 4.93
C VAL A 367 -24.74 1.47 3.88
N GLY A 368 -25.45 2.56 3.60
CA GLY A 368 -25.09 3.50 2.53
C GLY A 368 -23.68 4.07 2.66
N MET A 369 -23.25 4.41 3.89
CA MET A 369 -21.90 4.89 4.16
C MET A 369 -20.81 3.84 3.85
N LEU A 370 -21.08 2.56 4.11
CA LEU A 370 -20.15 1.47 3.83
C LEU A 370 -20.04 1.22 2.31
N GLU A 371 -21.17 1.22 1.61
CA GLU A 371 -21.19 1.12 0.15
C GLU A 371 -20.42 2.29 -0.48
N ASP A 372 -20.65 3.49 0.04
CA ASP A 372 -19.97 4.69 -0.36
C ASP A 372 -18.45 4.55 -0.11
N ALA A 373 -17.99 4.18 1.09
CA ALA A 373 -16.56 3.98 1.35
C ALA A 373 -15.94 2.91 0.43
N ALA A 374 -16.65 1.82 0.15
CA ALA A 374 -16.20 0.77 -0.76
C ALA A 374 -16.05 1.26 -2.21
N LYS A 375 -17.01 2.04 -2.71
CA LYS A 375 -16.92 2.70 -4.03
C LYS A 375 -15.74 3.67 -4.11
N ALA A 376 -15.45 4.38 -3.03
CA ALA A 376 -14.28 5.25 -2.90
C ALA A 376 -12.98 4.48 -3.10
N TYR A 377 -12.89 3.36 -2.40
CA TYR A 377 -11.72 2.50 -2.38
C TYR A 377 -11.50 1.85 -3.77
N ASP A 378 -12.58 1.39 -4.42
CA ASP A 378 -12.56 0.90 -5.80
C ASP A 378 -12.10 1.96 -6.79
N ALA A 379 -12.68 3.17 -6.73
CA ALA A 379 -12.33 4.27 -7.62
C ALA A 379 -10.89 4.77 -7.44
N TRP A 380 -10.35 4.65 -6.22
CA TRP A 380 -8.95 4.95 -5.92
C TRP A 380 -7.99 3.87 -6.45
N GLY A 381 -8.49 2.66 -6.70
CA GLY A 381 -7.73 1.56 -7.32
C GLY A 381 -7.20 0.52 -6.34
N GLY A 382 -7.68 0.51 -5.08
CA GLY A 382 -7.28 -0.46 -4.07
C GLY A 382 -8.01 -1.81 -4.20
N LEU A 383 -7.54 -2.84 -3.49
CA LEU A 383 -8.16 -4.17 -3.40
C LEU A 383 -8.69 -4.41 -1.97
N LEU A 384 -9.99 -4.69 -1.82
CA LEU A 384 -10.66 -5.01 -0.57
C LEU A 384 -10.86 -6.53 -0.46
N VAL A 385 -10.02 -7.19 0.35
CA VAL A 385 -10.05 -8.65 0.57
C VAL A 385 -10.89 -8.98 1.80
N LEU A 386 -11.89 -9.85 1.64
CA LEU A 386 -12.90 -10.15 2.66
C LEU A 386 -13.07 -11.66 2.85
N SER A 387 -13.46 -12.09 4.05
CA SER A 387 -14.00 -13.43 4.30
C SER A 387 -15.48 -13.38 4.68
N SER A 388 -16.28 -14.39 4.30
CA SER A 388 -17.72 -14.47 4.62
C SER A 388 -18.05 -14.68 6.12
N LEU A 389 -19.33 -14.54 6.47
CA LEU A 389 -19.85 -14.52 7.86
C LEU A 389 -19.92 -15.87 8.59
N GLN A 390 -19.17 -16.90 8.20
CA GLN A 390 -19.06 -18.15 8.96
C GLN A 390 -20.41 -18.84 9.32
N ARG A 391 -21.40 -18.81 8.41
CA ARG A 391 -22.76 -19.33 8.65
C ARG A 391 -22.99 -20.74 8.10
N ASN A 392 -21.99 -21.34 7.46
CA ASN A 392 -22.10 -22.60 6.73
C ASN A 392 -23.25 -22.58 5.71
N SER A 393 -23.44 -21.45 5.02
CA SER A 393 -24.56 -21.21 4.11
C SER A 393 -24.12 -20.77 2.71
N ASN A 394 -25.10 -20.71 1.79
CA ASN A 394 -24.89 -20.11 0.48
C ASN A 394 -25.09 -18.59 0.59
N ALA A 395 -24.00 -17.83 0.42
CA ALA A 395 -23.98 -16.37 0.47
C ALA A 395 -24.69 -15.71 -0.72
N ASP A 396 -24.95 -16.47 -1.80
CA ASP A 396 -25.79 -15.99 -2.91
C ASP A 396 -27.27 -15.92 -2.49
N ASP A 397 -27.71 -16.79 -1.57
CA ASP A 397 -29.08 -16.82 -1.04
C ASP A 397 -29.24 -15.94 0.22
N ASN A 398 -28.14 -15.65 0.91
CA ASN A 398 -28.12 -14.88 2.15
C ASN A 398 -27.06 -13.76 2.03
N PRO A 399 -27.41 -12.60 1.45
CA PRO A 399 -26.46 -11.55 1.16
C PRO A 399 -25.77 -11.01 2.42
N THR A 400 -24.48 -10.68 2.28
CA THR A 400 -23.72 -9.94 3.28
C THR A 400 -22.95 -8.81 2.62
N TYR A 401 -22.72 -7.74 3.36
CA TYR A 401 -22.04 -6.53 2.91
C TYR A 401 -20.76 -6.34 3.72
N PRO A 402 -19.64 -5.92 3.10
CA PRO A 402 -19.49 -5.47 1.71
C PRO A 402 -19.33 -6.60 0.65
N HIS A 403 -19.44 -7.88 1.04
CA HIS A 403 -19.13 -9.04 0.18
C HIS A 403 -19.90 -9.10 -1.14
N GLN A 404 -21.18 -8.67 -1.16
CA GLN A 404 -22.01 -8.66 -2.35
C GLN A 404 -21.86 -7.43 -3.24
N TYR A 405 -21.13 -6.40 -2.82
CA TYR A 405 -20.92 -5.24 -3.68
C TYR A 405 -20.20 -5.65 -4.97
N GLN A 406 -20.81 -5.37 -6.12
CA GLN A 406 -20.26 -5.70 -7.44
C GLN A 406 -19.16 -4.71 -7.87
N LEU A 407 -18.14 -4.55 -7.03
CA LEU A 407 -17.00 -3.67 -7.25
C LEU A 407 -15.80 -4.47 -7.73
N SER A 408 -14.95 -3.85 -8.55
CA SER A 408 -13.75 -4.51 -9.06
C SER A 408 -12.68 -4.75 -7.98
N SER A 409 -12.70 -3.93 -6.93
CA SER A 409 -11.84 -4.03 -5.75
C SER A 409 -12.23 -5.13 -4.77
N VAL A 410 -13.48 -5.60 -4.74
CA VAL A 410 -13.94 -6.55 -3.72
C VAL A 410 -13.49 -7.97 -4.05
N MET A 411 -12.81 -8.65 -3.12
CA MET A 411 -12.30 -10.01 -3.26
C MET A 411 -12.71 -10.86 -2.06
N VAL A 412 -13.80 -11.61 -2.23
CA VAL A 412 -14.34 -12.52 -1.20
C VAL A 412 -13.67 -13.89 -1.28
N VAL A 413 -13.10 -14.33 -0.17
CA VAL A 413 -12.34 -15.58 -0.03
C VAL A 413 -12.95 -16.41 1.08
N ASN A 414 -13.13 -17.70 0.81
CA ASN A 414 -13.63 -18.67 1.78
C ASN A 414 -12.63 -19.81 2.01
N ALA A 415 -12.84 -20.61 3.06
CA ALA A 415 -11.84 -21.57 3.50
C ALA A 415 -12.15 -23.02 3.18
N LEU A 416 -11.07 -23.77 2.92
CA LEU A 416 -11.08 -25.24 2.91
C LEU A 416 -10.23 -25.79 4.05
N ASN A 417 -10.50 -27.05 4.35
CA ASN A 417 -9.56 -27.90 5.03
C ASN A 417 -8.45 -28.31 4.05
N SER A 418 -7.19 -27.94 4.34
CA SER A 418 -6.02 -28.24 3.51
C SER A 418 -5.75 -29.74 3.34
N THR A 419 -6.13 -30.58 4.31
CA THR A 419 -5.93 -32.02 4.30
C THR A 419 -7.04 -32.75 3.55
N SER A 420 -8.31 -32.51 3.90
CA SER A 420 -9.44 -33.19 3.25
C SER A 420 -9.81 -32.59 1.90
N LYS A 421 -9.40 -31.35 1.62
CA LYS A 421 -9.80 -30.52 0.46
C LYS A 421 -11.31 -30.26 0.40
N GLU A 422 -12.00 -30.39 1.53
CA GLU A 422 -13.41 -30.08 1.67
C GLU A 422 -13.62 -28.67 2.22
N LEU A 423 -14.83 -28.13 2.05
CA LEU A 423 -15.25 -26.87 2.66
C LEU A 423 -15.01 -26.93 4.16
N LEU A 424 -14.31 -25.92 4.70
CA LEU A 424 -14.10 -25.81 6.13
C LEU A 424 -15.44 -25.43 6.78
N SER A 425 -15.89 -26.12 7.82
CA SER A 425 -17.04 -25.65 8.61
C SER A 425 -16.55 -24.69 9.71
N PRO A 426 -17.16 -23.50 9.88
CA PRO A 426 -18.41 -23.03 9.26
C PRO A 426 -18.24 -22.03 8.10
N SER A 427 -17.33 -22.23 7.15
CA SER A 427 -17.16 -21.34 5.98
C SER A 427 -18.41 -21.31 5.09
N ASP A 428 -18.81 -20.11 4.64
CA ASP A 428 -19.83 -20.00 3.58
C ASP A 428 -19.24 -20.34 2.21
N PHE A 429 -20.12 -20.38 1.21
CA PHE A 429 -19.80 -20.50 -0.21
C PHE A 429 -20.79 -19.68 -1.04
N GLY A 430 -20.52 -19.50 -2.33
CA GLY A 430 -21.47 -18.84 -3.24
C GLY A 430 -20.89 -18.76 -4.64
N ALA A 431 -21.60 -19.26 -5.64
CA ALA A 431 -21.11 -19.32 -7.01
C ALA A 431 -20.83 -17.93 -7.58
N ASN A 432 -21.61 -16.92 -7.15
CA ASN A 432 -21.46 -15.54 -7.58
C ASN A 432 -20.75 -14.67 -6.55
N THR A 433 -20.90 -14.93 -5.26
CA THR A 433 -20.33 -14.09 -4.20
C THR A 433 -18.89 -14.49 -3.84
N THR A 434 -18.60 -15.79 -3.75
CA THR A 434 -17.26 -16.27 -3.39
C THR A 434 -16.37 -16.26 -4.63
N HIS A 435 -15.20 -15.62 -4.54
CA HIS A 435 -14.30 -15.53 -5.69
C HIS A 435 -13.37 -16.74 -5.77
N LEU A 436 -12.71 -17.12 -4.67
CA LEU A 436 -11.91 -18.34 -4.58
C LEU A 436 -11.86 -18.90 -3.16
N PHE A 437 -11.23 -20.07 -3.04
CA PHE A 437 -10.93 -20.69 -1.76
C PHE A 437 -9.44 -20.69 -1.42
N ALA A 438 -9.11 -20.73 -0.13
CA ALA A 438 -7.76 -20.94 0.38
C ALA A 438 -7.78 -21.81 1.65
N PRO A 439 -6.65 -22.42 2.06
CA PRO A 439 -6.56 -23.12 3.34
C PRO A 439 -6.97 -22.23 4.52
N GLY A 440 -7.81 -22.74 5.41
CA GLY A 440 -8.19 -22.00 6.61
C GLY A 440 -8.29 -22.82 7.89
N ASN A 441 -7.93 -24.11 7.88
CA ASN A 441 -7.91 -24.94 9.09
C ASN A 441 -6.48 -25.03 9.66
N ASN A 442 -6.37 -24.93 10.99
CA ASN A 442 -5.12 -25.08 11.73
C ASN A 442 -3.97 -24.27 11.11
N ILE A 443 -4.20 -22.99 10.87
CA ILE A 443 -3.16 -22.07 10.41
C ILE A 443 -2.40 -21.58 11.63
N TYR A 444 -1.09 -21.85 11.69
CA TYR A 444 -0.21 -21.37 12.75
C TYR A 444 0.33 -20.00 12.39
N SER A 445 0.17 -19.01 13.27
CA SER A 445 0.65 -17.65 13.03
C SER A 445 0.86 -16.90 14.35
N THR A 446 1.31 -15.66 14.25
CA THR A 446 1.58 -14.73 15.35
C THR A 446 0.34 -14.43 16.17
N VAL A 447 0.46 -14.28 17.48
CA VAL A 447 -0.59 -13.75 18.36
C VAL A 447 0.07 -12.80 19.37
N PRO A 448 -0.68 -11.91 20.01
CA PRO A 448 -0.09 -10.88 20.87
C PRO A 448 0.78 -11.43 22.00
N ASN A 449 1.76 -10.62 22.40
CA ASN A 449 2.75 -10.88 23.43
C ASN A 449 3.81 -11.92 23.01
N ASP A 450 4.41 -11.75 21.84
CA ASP A 450 5.51 -12.58 21.31
C ASP A 450 5.17 -14.09 21.22
N ARG A 451 3.90 -14.41 20.94
CA ARG A 451 3.36 -15.77 20.95
C ARG A 451 2.87 -16.19 19.57
N TYR A 452 2.56 -17.48 19.46
CA TYR A 452 2.04 -18.08 18.25
C TYR A 452 0.94 -19.08 18.60
N SER A 453 -0.06 -19.20 17.73
CA SER A 453 -1.17 -20.13 17.94
C SER A 453 -1.76 -20.64 16.63
N TYR A 454 -2.48 -21.75 16.73
CA TYR A 454 -3.30 -22.29 15.65
C TYR A 454 -4.69 -21.64 15.69
N LEU A 455 -5.12 -21.03 14.59
CA LEU A 455 -6.50 -20.58 14.39
C LEU A 455 -7.10 -21.26 13.15
N SER A 456 -8.44 -21.32 13.12
CA SER A 456 -9.20 -21.84 11.98
C SER A 456 -10.35 -20.91 11.62
N GLY A 457 -10.61 -20.73 10.33
CA GLY A 457 -11.73 -19.95 9.81
C GLY A 457 -11.49 -19.43 8.40
N PRO A 458 -12.52 -18.88 7.73
CA PRO A 458 -12.39 -18.28 6.40
C PRO A 458 -11.48 -17.05 6.38
N GLY A 459 -11.38 -16.32 7.50
CA GLY A 459 -10.44 -15.21 7.66
C GLY A 459 -8.98 -15.61 7.39
N GLN A 460 -8.61 -16.83 7.78
CA GLN A 460 -7.27 -17.38 7.55
C GLN A 460 -6.97 -17.56 6.06
N GLY A 461 -7.94 -18.07 5.29
CA GLY A 461 -7.83 -18.19 3.85
C GLY A 461 -7.75 -16.83 3.16
N ALA A 462 -8.57 -15.88 3.59
CA ALA A 462 -8.53 -14.51 3.10
C ALA A 462 -7.18 -13.82 3.38
N ALA A 463 -6.55 -14.09 4.54
CA ALA A 463 -5.22 -13.56 4.88
C ALA A 463 -4.14 -14.10 3.95
N LEU A 464 -4.18 -15.40 3.60
CA LEU A 464 -3.27 -15.99 2.59
C LEU A 464 -3.43 -15.30 1.22
N VAL A 465 -4.67 -15.00 0.81
CA VAL A 465 -4.94 -14.30 -0.44
C VAL A 465 -4.46 -12.84 -0.40
N ALA A 466 -4.67 -12.13 0.71
CA ALA A 466 -4.17 -10.77 0.89
C ALA A 466 -2.64 -10.71 0.79
N GLY A 467 -1.93 -11.65 1.44
CA GLY A 467 -0.48 -11.77 1.30
C GLY A 467 -0.04 -12.14 -0.13
N ALA A 468 -0.78 -13.00 -0.83
CA ALA A 468 -0.49 -13.31 -2.23
C ALA A 468 -0.68 -12.08 -3.14
N ALA A 469 -1.76 -11.30 -2.93
CA ALA A 469 -1.98 -10.05 -3.65
C ALA A 469 -0.84 -9.06 -3.40
N ALA A 470 -0.38 -8.90 -2.16
CA ALA A 470 0.75 -8.04 -1.82
C ALA A 470 2.05 -8.49 -2.50
N LEU A 471 2.33 -9.80 -2.54
CA LEU A 471 3.50 -10.34 -3.21
C LEU A 471 3.47 -10.08 -4.73
N LEU A 472 2.33 -10.34 -5.38
CA LEU A 472 2.16 -10.08 -6.81
C LEU A 472 2.31 -8.58 -7.14
N TRP A 473 1.69 -7.73 -6.34
CA TRP A 473 1.66 -6.29 -6.61
C TRP A 473 3.02 -5.63 -6.36
N SER A 474 3.80 -6.17 -5.44
CA SER A 474 5.17 -5.72 -5.19
C SER A 474 6.14 -6.01 -6.35
N ASP A 475 5.94 -7.15 -7.04
CA ASP A 475 6.68 -7.52 -8.25
C ASP A 475 6.26 -6.66 -9.45
N ARG A 476 4.97 -6.35 -9.53
CA ARG A 476 4.33 -5.62 -10.64
C ARG A 476 3.48 -4.44 -10.14
N PRO A 477 4.11 -3.36 -9.65
CA PRO A 477 3.41 -2.20 -9.09
C PRO A 477 2.60 -1.41 -10.13
N ASP A 478 2.83 -1.69 -11.41
CA ASP A 478 2.13 -1.09 -12.54
C ASP A 478 0.74 -1.72 -12.81
N LEU A 479 0.41 -2.84 -12.16
CA LEU A 479 -0.89 -3.48 -12.33
C LEU A 479 -1.98 -2.76 -11.53
N THR A 480 -3.20 -2.81 -12.05
CA THR A 480 -4.41 -2.37 -11.35
C THR A 480 -4.91 -3.46 -10.41
N ALA A 481 -5.70 -3.09 -9.38
CA ALA A 481 -6.34 -4.07 -8.49
C ALA A 481 -7.12 -5.15 -9.25
N ARG A 482 -7.79 -4.75 -10.35
CA ARG A 482 -8.52 -5.69 -11.22
C ARG A 482 -7.60 -6.72 -11.87
N GLN A 483 -6.43 -6.31 -12.34
CA GLN A 483 -5.46 -7.23 -12.95
C GLN A 483 -4.83 -8.16 -11.90
N VAL A 484 -4.53 -7.65 -10.70
CA VAL A 484 -4.06 -8.48 -9.59
C VAL A 484 -5.13 -9.52 -9.20
N LYS A 485 -6.38 -9.08 -9.01
CA LYS A 485 -7.54 -9.96 -8.74
C LYS A 485 -7.71 -11.02 -9.84
N ALA A 486 -7.70 -10.61 -11.11
CA ALA A 486 -7.81 -11.54 -12.23
C ALA A 486 -6.68 -12.58 -12.23
N SER A 487 -5.44 -12.14 -11.98
CA SER A 487 -4.30 -13.06 -11.90
C SER A 487 -4.47 -14.11 -10.81
N LEU A 488 -5.03 -13.74 -9.65
CA LEU A 488 -5.32 -14.68 -8.56
C LEU A 488 -6.47 -15.65 -8.90
N LEU A 489 -7.51 -15.19 -9.58
CA LEU A 489 -8.71 -15.99 -9.89
C LEU A 489 -8.53 -16.94 -11.07
N ASP A 490 -7.86 -16.49 -12.12
CA ASP A 490 -7.72 -17.26 -13.35
C ASP A 490 -6.68 -18.38 -13.22
N ASN A 491 -5.82 -18.29 -12.21
CA ASN A 491 -4.66 -19.19 -12.03
C ASN A 491 -4.78 -20.14 -10.84
N VAL A 492 -5.97 -20.33 -10.30
CA VAL A 492 -6.25 -21.27 -9.20
C VAL A 492 -5.98 -22.74 -9.56
N ASP A 493 -5.75 -23.57 -8.55
CA ASP A 493 -5.86 -25.02 -8.67
C ASP A 493 -7.34 -25.42 -8.63
N LYS A 494 -7.90 -25.74 -9.81
CA LYS A 494 -9.31 -26.12 -9.99
C LYS A 494 -9.61 -27.40 -9.21
N GLN A 495 -10.79 -27.44 -8.58
CA GLN A 495 -11.30 -28.64 -7.91
C GLN A 495 -12.78 -28.83 -8.24
N ASP A 496 -13.18 -30.07 -8.58
CA ASP A 496 -14.53 -30.37 -9.06
C ASP A 496 -15.61 -30.02 -8.04
N ASN A 497 -15.33 -30.19 -6.74
CA ASN A 497 -16.24 -29.85 -5.65
C ASN A 497 -16.44 -28.33 -5.46
N LEU A 498 -15.67 -27.47 -6.15
CA LEU A 498 -15.75 -26.02 -6.03
C LEU A 498 -16.41 -25.34 -7.23
N LYS A 499 -16.68 -26.07 -8.32
CA LYS A 499 -17.17 -25.52 -9.60
C LYS A 499 -18.41 -24.64 -9.44
N ASP A 500 -19.33 -25.04 -8.57
CA ASP A 500 -20.59 -24.33 -8.30
C ASP A 500 -20.61 -23.70 -6.89
N LYS A 501 -19.42 -23.45 -6.32
CA LYS A 501 -19.24 -22.91 -4.95
C LYS A 501 -18.46 -21.59 -4.91
N CYS A 502 -17.80 -21.23 -6.00
CA CYS A 502 -17.11 -19.95 -6.19
C CYS A 502 -16.90 -19.67 -7.68
N GLN A 503 -16.65 -18.41 -8.03
CA GLN A 503 -16.43 -17.97 -9.40
C GLN A 503 -15.22 -18.66 -10.05
N SER A 504 -14.09 -18.77 -9.32
CA SER A 504 -12.88 -19.39 -9.84
C SER A 504 -12.93 -20.91 -9.87
N GLY A 505 -13.88 -21.56 -9.18
CA GLY A 505 -13.93 -23.03 -9.07
C GLY A 505 -12.65 -23.67 -8.52
N GLY A 506 -11.85 -22.96 -7.71
CA GLY A 506 -10.54 -23.45 -7.31
C GLY A 506 -9.94 -22.82 -6.05
N VAL A 507 -8.76 -23.34 -5.72
CA VAL A 507 -7.94 -22.94 -4.56
C VAL A 507 -6.78 -22.06 -5.01
N LEU A 508 -6.42 -21.06 -4.20
CA LEU A 508 -5.28 -20.18 -4.44
C LEU A 508 -4.02 -20.95 -4.87
N ASN A 509 -3.37 -20.49 -5.93
CA ASN A 509 -2.03 -20.93 -6.35
C ASN A 509 -1.15 -19.70 -6.60
N VAL A 510 -0.35 -19.32 -5.62
CA VAL A 510 0.45 -18.09 -5.63
C VAL A 510 1.50 -18.13 -6.74
N HIS A 511 2.16 -19.27 -6.95
CA HIS A 511 3.19 -19.39 -7.98
C HIS A 511 2.64 -19.14 -9.38
N ARG A 512 1.50 -19.77 -9.74
CA ARG A 512 0.91 -19.59 -11.06
C ARG A 512 0.36 -18.18 -11.24
N ALA A 513 -0.26 -17.61 -10.21
CA ALA A 513 -0.74 -16.23 -10.23
C ALA A 513 0.41 -15.22 -10.38
N LEU A 514 1.54 -15.44 -9.71
CA LEU A 514 2.75 -14.61 -9.85
C LEU A 514 3.31 -14.70 -11.28
N MET A 515 3.50 -15.91 -11.81
CA MET A 515 4.00 -16.10 -13.17
C MET A 515 3.10 -15.48 -14.23
N ALA A 516 1.77 -15.63 -14.08
CA ALA A 516 0.81 -15.03 -15.00
C ALA A 516 0.86 -13.49 -14.94
N SER A 517 0.96 -12.90 -13.74
CA SER A 517 1.01 -11.45 -13.57
C SER A 517 2.17 -10.79 -14.33
N ARG A 518 3.32 -11.47 -14.47
CA ARG A 518 4.50 -11.00 -15.24
C ARG A 518 4.28 -10.95 -16.75
N THR A 519 3.28 -11.65 -17.26
CA THR A 519 2.93 -11.68 -18.69
C THR A 519 1.82 -10.71 -19.05
N VAL A 520 1.20 -10.04 -18.07
CA VAL A 520 0.14 -9.05 -18.29
C VAL A 520 0.76 -7.77 -18.83
N ASP A 521 0.29 -7.34 -20.00
CA ASP A 521 0.66 -6.06 -20.61
C ASP A 521 0.19 -4.89 -19.71
N SER A 522 1.11 -3.98 -19.44
CA SER A 522 0.89 -2.80 -18.60
C SER A 522 0.05 -1.70 -19.27
N ALA A 523 -0.26 -1.85 -20.56
CA ALA A 523 -0.91 -0.84 -21.38
C ALA A 523 -2.30 -1.28 -21.87
N GLY A 524 -3.34 -0.53 -21.49
CA GLY A 524 -4.63 -0.61 -22.20
C GLY A 524 -5.90 -0.25 -21.42
N GLY A 525 -5.84 0.06 -20.13
CA GLY A 525 -7.02 0.43 -19.36
C GLY A 525 -6.87 1.81 -18.72
N SER A 526 -7.87 2.68 -18.88
CA SER A 526 -8.05 3.94 -18.14
C SER A 526 -8.12 3.77 -16.60
N ALA A 527 -7.74 2.62 -16.04
CA ALA A 527 -7.84 2.30 -14.63
C ALA A 527 -6.55 2.71 -13.90
N ARG A 528 -6.72 3.43 -12.79
CA ARG A 528 -5.64 4.04 -12.00
C ARG A 528 -4.98 2.99 -11.11
N THR A 529 -3.65 3.04 -10.98
CA THR A 529 -2.95 2.42 -9.86
C THR A 529 -3.18 3.28 -8.60
N PRO A 530 -3.19 2.67 -7.41
CA PRO A 530 -3.10 3.39 -6.14
C PRO A 530 -2.02 4.49 -6.20
N GLY A 531 -2.36 5.71 -5.78
CA GLY A 531 -1.41 6.85 -5.76
C GLY A 531 -1.15 7.58 -7.08
N SER A 532 -1.75 7.17 -8.22
CA SER A 532 -1.55 7.84 -9.53
C SER A 532 -2.23 9.21 -9.71
N SER A 533 -2.76 9.81 -8.63
CA SER A 533 -3.29 11.17 -8.65
C SER A 533 -2.37 12.12 -7.87
N ASN A 534 -1.93 13.22 -8.50
CA ASN A 534 -1.47 14.42 -7.79
C ASN A 534 -2.52 14.79 -6.75
N ARG A 535 -2.31 14.44 -5.47
CA ARG A 535 -3.13 14.94 -4.38
C ARG A 535 -2.38 16.08 -3.72
N MET A 536 -3.10 17.18 -3.55
CA MET A 536 -2.74 18.22 -2.60
C MET A 536 -2.66 17.54 -1.23
N GLU A 537 -1.47 17.57 -0.62
CA GLU A 537 -1.29 17.44 0.82
C GLU A 537 -2.10 18.56 1.48
N ALA A 538 -3.41 18.36 1.64
CA ALA A 538 -4.18 19.19 2.56
C ALA A 538 -3.62 18.88 3.96
N ALA A 539 -3.29 19.91 4.73
CA ALA A 539 -2.87 19.76 6.12
C ALA A 539 -3.84 18.80 6.83
N VAL A 540 -3.34 17.63 7.21
CA VAL A 540 -4.17 16.60 7.87
C VAL A 540 -4.56 17.19 9.22
N LEU A 541 -5.85 17.45 9.38
CA LEU A 541 -6.44 17.83 10.66
C LEU A 541 -6.09 16.76 11.69
N ASN A 542 -5.66 17.18 12.88
CA ASN A 542 -5.24 16.25 13.94
C ASN A 542 -6.43 15.62 14.69
N ASP A 543 -7.66 15.91 14.26
CA ASP A 543 -8.89 15.51 14.91
C ASP A 543 -9.13 13.98 14.73
N PRO A 544 -9.31 13.22 15.83
CA PRO A 544 -9.37 11.76 15.88
C PRO A 544 -10.35 11.08 14.90
N ARG A 545 -11.45 11.76 14.55
CA ARG A 545 -12.53 11.24 13.68
C ARG A 545 -12.60 11.94 12.32
N TRP A 546 -11.55 12.68 11.93
CA TRP A 546 -11.47 13.38 10.65
C TRP A 546 -11.83 12.50 9.44
N TYR A 547 -11.36 11.25 9.42
CA TYR A 547 -11.53 10.35 8.27
C TYR A 547 -12.98 9.92 8.01
N GLY A 548 -13.86 10.03 9.01
CA GLY A 548 -15.29 9.81 8.85
C GLY A 548 -15.99 10.86 7.99
N ILE A 549 -15.44 12.09 7.93
CA ILE A 549 -16.04 13.22 7.18
C ILE A 549 -15.14 13.75 6.04
N ALA A 550 -13.87 13.36 6.00
CA ALA A 550 -12.87 13.87 5.08
C ALA A 550 -13.30 13.81 3.61
N ASP A 551 -13.98 12.74 3.20
CA ASP A 551 -14.47 12.57 1.82
C ASP A 551 -15.52 13.61 1.43
N GLY A 552 -16.43 13.91 2.35
CA GLY A 552 -17.44 14.97 2.16
C GLY A 552 -16.75 16.32 2.05
N MET A 553 -15.82 16.62 2.96
CA MET A 553 -15.07 17.87 3.00
C MET A 553 -14.24 18.11 1.73
N GLN A 554 -13.55 17.08 1.23
CA GLN A 554 -12.79 17.17 -0.02
C GLN A 554 -13.68 17.46 -1.23
N ARG A 555 -14.89 16.88 -1.28
CA ARG A 555 -15.83 17.06 -2.40
C ARG A 555 -16.41 18.47 -2.48
N ILE A 556 -16.74 19.05 -1.33
CA ILE A 556 -17.17 20.46 -1.26
C ILE A 556 -15.99 21.44 -1.35
N LYS A 557 -14.77 20.92 -1.50
CA LYS A 557 -13.51 21.67 -1.57
C LYS A 557 -13.25 22.52 -0.31
N ALA A 558 -13.65 22.02 0.85
CA ALA A 558 -13.42 22.70 2.11
C ALA A 558 -11.92 22.86 2.42
N PRO A 559 -11.03 21.86 2.21
CA PRO A 559 -9.59 22.05 2.42
C PRO A 559 -8.99 23.20 1.61
N GLN A 560 -9.36 23.31 0.32
CA GLN A 560 -8.90 24.41 -0.52
C GLN A 560 -9.45 25.77 -0.08
N ALA A 561 -10.65 25.79 0.52
CA ALA A 561 -11.20 26.99 1.14
C ALA A 561 -10.45 27.35 2.43
N TRP A 562 -10.04 26.35 3.23
CA TRP A 562 -9.28 26.56 4.47
C TRP A 562 -7.87 27.09 4.21
N ASP A 563 -7.24 26.72 3.08
CA ASP A 563 -5.98 27.32 2.61
C ASP A 563 -6.09 28.84 2.40
N ILE A 564 -7.31 29.34 2.13
CA ILE A 564 -7.60 30.77 2.00
C ILE A 564 -7.99 31.34 3.37
N TYR A 565 -8.98 30.73 4.02
CA TYR A 565 -9.53 31.19 5.29
C TYR A 565 -10.39 30.10 5.96
N ALA A 566 -9.96 29.62 7.12
CA ALA A 566 -10.67 28.60 7.90
C ALA A 566 -11.66 29.17 8.95
N GLY A 567 -11.83 30.49 9.03
CA GLY A 567 -12.66 31.11 10.08
C GLY A 567 -11.88 31.73 11.24
N GLN A 568 -10.55 31.82 11.17
CA GLN A 568 -9.71 32.32 12.26
C GLN A 568 -9.61 33.85 12.27
N GLY A 569 -10.06 34.50 13.34
CA GLY A 569 -9.87 35.94 13.56
C GLY A 569 -10.76 36.87 12.73
N GLY A 570 -11.78 36.35 12.03
CA GLY A 570 -12.79 37.17 11.35
C GLY A 570 -13.96 37.58 12.24
N ALA A 571 -14.94 38.26 11.64
CA ALA A 571 -16.15 38.68 12.33
C ALA A 571 -16.97 37.47 12.79
N GLU A 572 -17.48 37.55 14.03
CA GLU A 572 -18.32 36.50 14.60
C GLU A 572 -19.70 36.47 13.92
N ILE A 573 -20.13 35.30 13.48
CA ILE A 573 -21.44 35.04 12.88
C ILE A 573 -22.16 33.96 13.68
N THR A 574 -23.37 34.25 14.14
CA THR A 574 -24.21 33.28 14.83
C THR A 574 -25.04 32.46 13.84
N VAL A 575 -24.96 31.14 13.95
CA VAL A 575 -25.77 30.16 13.23
C VAL A 575 -26.71 29.48 14.24
N CYS A 576 -28.02 29.57 14.01
CA CYS A 576 -29.01 28.87 14.81
C CYS A 576 -29.37 27.52 14.17
N VAL A 577 -29.32 26.43 14.93
CA VAL A 577 -29.82 25.11 14.54
C VAL A 577 -31.14 24.89 15.29
N ILE A 578 -32.25 24.82 14.55
CA ILE A 578 -33.57 24.54 15.13
C ILE A 578 -33.75 23.03 15.17
N GLU A 579 -33.16 22.42 16.19
CA GLU A 579 -33.14 20.99 16.48
C GLU A 579 -32.64 20.77 17.93
N SER A 580 -32.95 19.62 18.55
CA SER A 580 -32.30 19.14 19.76
C SER A 580 -30.77 18.93 19.64
N MET A 581 -30.01 19.91 20.10
CA MET A 581 -28.55 19.87 20.10
C MET A 581 -27.97 19.71 21.52
N ASP A 582 -26.94 18.86 21.64
CA ASP A 582 -26.08 18.82 22.82
C ASP A 582 -25.07 19.98 22.77
N VAL A 583 -25.47 21.10 23.38
CA VAL A 583 -24.62 22.30 23.55
C VAL A 583 -23.41 22.06 24.47
N THR A 584 -23.35 20.92 25.15
CA THR A 584 -22.22 20.56 26.01
C THR A 584 -21.18 19.68 25.32
N HIS A 585 -21.43 19.27 24.08
CA HIS A 585 -20.53 18.43 23.32
C HIS A 585 -19.11 19.03 23.26
N GLU A 586 -18.11 18.23 23.66
CA GLU A 586 -16.72 18.67 23.84
C GLU A 586 -16.13 19.31 22.59
N ASP A 587 -16.46 18.77 21.42
CA ASP A 587 -15.97 19.24 20.13
C ASP A 587 -16.57 20.59 19.67
N LEU A 588 -17.68 21.01 20.29
CA LEU A 588 -18.36 22.27 19.95
C LEU A 588 -17.98 23.43 20.87
N GLN A 589 -17.33 23.17 22.01
CA GLN A 589 -17.16 24.15 23.11
C GLN A 589 -16.50 25.47 22.69
N GLY A 590 -15.55 25.44 21.75
CA GLY A 590 -14.90 26.67 21.24
C GLY A 590 -15.79 27.53 20.35
N ASN A 591 -16.85 26.93 19.79
CA ASN A 591 -17.73 27.51 18.78
C ASN A 591 -19.18 27.63 19.24
N MET A 592 -19.48 27.45 20.53
CA MET A 592 -20.83 27.68 21.06
C MET A 592 -21.10 29.16 21.36
N HIS A 593 -22.29 29.63 21.01
CA HIS A 593 -22.79 30.96 21.38
C HIS A 593 -23.09 31.02 22.89
N PRO A 594 -22.85 32.15 23.60
CA PRO A 594 -23.01 32.22 25.06
C PRO A 594 -24.41 31.91 25.61
N LYS A 595 -25.46 32.07 24.78
CA LYS A 595 -26.84 31.72 25.16
C LYS A 595 -27.15 30.21 25.05
N LEU A 596 -26.27 29.45 24.41
CA LEU A 596 -26.30 28.00 24.18
C LEU A 596 -27.54 27.48 23.44
N SER A 597 -28.71 27.47 24.09
CA SER A 597 -29.95 26.88 23.58
C SER A 597 -31.21 27.55 24.14
N TYR A 598 -32.35 27.32 23.48
CA TYR A 598 -33.69 27.67 23.96
C TYR A 598 -34.69 26.55 23.72
N ASP A 599 -35.60 26.36 24.66
CA ASP A 599 -36.73 25.43 24.55
C ASP A 599 -38.05 26.22 24.53
N PRO A 600 -38.79 26.25 23.40
CA PRO A 600 -40.04 26.99 23.29
C PRO A 600 -41.18 26.35 24.11
N ILE A 601 -41.12 25.05 24.40
CA ILE A 601 -42.17 24.34 25.15
C ILE A 601 -42.10 24.72 26.63
N THR A 602 -40.90 24.80 27.17
CA THR A 602 -40.69 25.11 28.61
C THR A 602 -40.32 26.57 28.87
N GLY A 603 -39.91 27.32 27.85
CA GLY A 603 -39.42 28.69 27.96
C GLY A 603 -38.00 28.82 28.52
N ASN A 604 -37.28 27.70 28.69
CA ASN A 604 -35.96 27.69 29.32
C ASN A 604 -34.84 28.07 28.34
N VAL A 605 -33.80 28.74 28.85
CA VAL A 605 -32.61 29.16 28.09
C VAL A 605 -31.35 28.58 28.74
N GLY A 606 -30.38 28.16 27.93
CA GLY A 606 -29.04 27.80 28.40
C GLY A 606 -28.88 26.37 28.92
N MET A 607 -29.81 25.47 28.62
CA MET A 607 -29.74 24.07 29.08
C MET A 607 -29.19 23.14 28.01
N ALA A 608 -28.37 22.17 28.44
CA ALA A 608 -28.08 20.99 27.64
C ALA A 608 -29.37 20.21 27.46
N ILE A 609 -29.88 20.12 26.23
CA ILE A 609 -31.05 19.29 25.95
C ILE A 609 -30.55 17.91 25.58
N THR A 610 -30.03 17.21 26.60
CA THR A 610 -29.59 15.82 26.48
C THR A 610 -30.83 14.93 26.52
N GLY A 611 -31.30 14.51 25.35
CA GLY A 611 -32.48 13.64 25.23
C GLY A 611 -33.19 13.64 23.89
N GLY A 612 -32.79 14.49 22.94
CA GLY A 612 -33.19 14.40 21.54
C GLY A 612 -32.20 13.56 20.72
N ASP A 613 -32.64 13.15 19.54
CA ASP A 613 -31.86 12.51 18.50
C ASP A 613 -30.49 13.19 18.28
N GLU A 614 -29.45 12.40 18.01
CA GLU A 614 -28.07 12.87 17.81
C GLU A 614 -27.90 13.80 16.58
N TYR A 615 -29.00 14.10 15.89
CA TYR A 615 -29.04 14.70 14.57
C TYR A 615 -28.68 16.20 14.60
N GLY A 616 -29.24 17.01 15.51
CA GLY A 616 -28.86 18.42 15.66
C GLY A 616 -27.41 18.63 16.07
N THR A 617 -26.90 17.77 16.96
CA THR A 617 -25.48 17.75 17.34
C THR A 617 -24.58 17.42 16.15
N CYS A 618 -25.00 16.46 15.30
CA CYS A 618 -24.29 16.12 14.07
C CYS A 618 -24.26 17.30 13.08
N LEU A 619 -25.39 17.99 12.87
CA LEU A 619 -25.45 19.20 12.03
C LEU A 619 -24.49 20.28 12.54
N ALA A 620 -24.51 20.52 13.85
CA ALA A 620 -23.64 21.49 14.49
C ALA A 620 -22.15 21.16 14.32
N GLY A 621 -21.80 19.88 14.44
CA GLY A 621 -20.46 19.37 14.18
C GLY A 621 -19.98 19.63 12.75
N ILE A 622 -20.82 19.33 11.75
CA ILE A 622 -20.52 19.60 10.33
C ILE A 622 -20.34 21.11 10.09
N ILE A 623 -21.15 21.96 10.72
CA ILE A 623 -21.07 23.41 10.53
C ILE A 623 -19.76 23.96 11.12
N ALA A 624 -19.48 23.69 12.39
CA ALA A 624 -18.41 24.37 13.11
C ALA A 624 -17.86 23.58 14.32
N ALA A 625 -17.69 22.25 14.23
CA ALA A 625 -16.80 21.58 15.18
C ALA A 625 -15.38 22.20 15.14
N VAL A 626 -14.74 22.30 16.29
CA VAL A 626 -13.45 22.97 16.43
C VAL A 626 -12.36 22.06 15.88
N GLY A 627 -11.67 22.50 14.83
CA GLY A 627 -10.64 21.72 14.18
C GLY A 627 -9.28 21.91 14.83
N ASN A 628 -8.41 20.92 14.67
CA ASN A 628 -7.08 20.83 15.25
C ASN A 628 -7.05 20.86 16.79
N ASN A 629 -8.13 20.46 17.45
CA ASN A 629 -8.21 20.42 18.92
C ASN A 629 -7.90 19.02 19.48
N GLY A 630 -7.72 18.01 18.61
CA GLY A 630 -7.51 16.63 18.99
C GLY A 630 -8.77 15.93 19.52
N VAL A 631 -9.95 16.43 19.18
CA VAL A 631 -11.26 15.91 19.60
C VAL A 631 -12.14 15.75 18.35
N GLY A 632 -12.94 14.68 18.30
CA GLY A 632 -14.00 14.51 17.31
C GLY A 632 -13.58 14.80 15.86
N VAL A 633 -14.28 15.73 15.21
CA VAL A 633 -14.16 16.09 13.79
C VAL A 633 -13.90 17.59 13.62
N ALA A 634 -13.58 18.05 12.41
CA ALA A 634 -13.57 19.48 12.10
C ALA A 634 -14.78 19.89 11.27
N GLY A 635 -15.44 20.99 11.65
CA GLY A 635 -16.53 21.56 10.85
C GLY A 635 -16.03 22.29 9.60
N VAL A 636 -16.95 22.64 8.71
CA VAL A 636 -16.64 23.47 7.52
C VAL A 636 -16.06 24.83 7.95
N ALA A 637 -16.56 25.41 9.04
CA ALA A 637 -16.11 26.68 9.60
C ALA A 637 -15.43 26.50 10.97
N TRP A 638 -14.42 25.64 11.03
CA TRP A 638 -13.80 25.20 12.29
C TRP A 638 -12.98 26.27 13.04
N GLY A 639 -12.58 27.37 12.37
CA GLY A 639 -11.60 28.34 12.87
C GLY A 639 -12.07 29.35 13.93
N GLY A 640 -13.31 29.27 14.43
CA GLY A 640 -13.74 30.07 15.58
C GLY A 640 -14.74 31.20 15.30
N SER A 641 -14.84 31.67 14.05
CA SER A 641 -15.71 32.80 13.68
C SER A 641 -17.20 32.47 13.64
N VAL A 642 -17.58 31.19 13.65
CA VAL A 642 -18.98 30.78 13.70
C VAL A 642 -19.35 30.41 15.14
N LYS A 643 -20.44 30.99 15.64
CA LYS A 643 -21.05 30.62 16.92
C LYS A 643 -22.36 29.89 16.73
N LEU A 644 -22.44 28.68 17.28
CA LEU A 644 -23.59 27.80 17.20
C LEU A 644 -24.58 28.11 18.32
N LEU A 645 -25.86 28.14 17.97
CA LEU A 645 -26.97 28.38 18.87
C LEU A 645 -28.04 27.33 18.61
N GLY A 646 -28.53 26.63 19.63
CA GLY A 646 -29.59 25.63 19.46
C GLY A 646 -30.98 26.20 19.75
N CYS A 647 -32.01 25.67 19.10
CA CYS A 647 -33.38 25.80 19.56
C CYS A 647 -34.11 24.46 19.50
N TYR A 648 -34.68 24.03 20.62
CA TYR A 648 -35.28 22.72 20.78
C TYR A 648 -36.44 22.48 19.83
N SER A 649 -36.31 21.41 19.07
CA SER A 649 -37.28 21.04 18.06
C SER A 649 -37.11 19.53 17.80
N THR A 650 -38.16 18.74 18.03
CA THR A 650 -38.21 17.27 17.87
C THR A 650 -39.52 16.88 17.19
N ASP A 651 -39.71 15.65 16.71
CA ASP A 651 -40.95 15.20 16.01
C ASP A 651 -42.28 15.52 16.73
N ASN A 652 -42.25 15.76 18.05
CA ASN A 652 -43.42 16.15 18.83
C ASN A 652 -43.68 17.67 18.89
N SER A 653 -42.74 18.49 18.43
CA SER A 653 -42.83 19.95 18.39
C SER A 653 -43.78 20.40 17.28
N SER A 654 -44.60 21.41 17.58
CA SER A 654 -45.52 22.02 16.64
C SER A 654 -44.85 23.07 15.74
N ILE A 655 -45.48 23.40 14.62
CA ILE A 655 -45.03 24.52 13.76
C ILE A 655 -44.99 25.86 14.52
N ALA A 656 -45.83 26.01 15.56
CA ALA A 656 -45.84 27.21 16.40
C ALA A 656 -44.58 27.31 17.27
N ASP A 657 -44.12 26.17 17.81
CA ASP A 657 -42.88 26.09 18.58
C ASP A 657 -41.68 26.45 17.70
N ASP A 658 -41.67 25.99 16.44
CA ASP A 658 -40.62 26.34 15.49
C ASP A 658 -40.63 27.81 15.07
N ALA A 659 -41.82 28.42 14.97
CA ALA A 659 -41.94 29.85 14.72
C ALA A 659 -41.40 30.67 15.89
N GLU A 660 -41.63 30.21 17.12
CA GLU A 660 -41.06 30.79 18.32
C GLU A 660 -39.53 30.61 18.36
N CYS A 661 -39.03 29.45 17.97
CA CYS A 661 -37.60 29.20 17.79
C CYS A 661 -36.97 30.18 16.80
N LEU A 662 -37.54 30.33 15.61
CA LEU A 662 -37.04 31.25 14.59
C LEU A 662 -37.02 32.71 15.10
N ARG A 663 -38.10 33.13 15.79
CA ARG A 663 -38.17 34.43 16.45
C ARG A 663 -37.06 34.60 17.49
N TRP A 664 -36.84 33.60 18.34
CA TRP A 664 -35.81 33.65 19.37
C TRP A 664 -34.40 33.67 18.78
N CYS A 665 -34.12 32.81 17.78
CA CYS A 665 -32.85 32.80 17.05
C CYS A 665 -32.51 34.18 16.48
N ARG A 666 -33.51 34.87 15.91
CA ARG A 666 -33.37 36.24 15.38
C ARG A 666 -33.16 37.27 16.50
N ASP A 667 -34.16 37.43 17.36
CA ASP A 667 -34.27 38.57 18.28
C ASP A 667 -33.30 38.46 19.47
N GLN A 668 -33.14 37.24 19.98
CA GLN A 668 -32.33 36.97 21.16
C GLN A 668 -30.98 36.36 20.76
N GLY A 669 -30.96 35.45 19.80
CA GLY A 669 -29.74 34.82 19.32
C GLY A 669 -28.86 35.72 18.46
N GLY A 670 -29.43 36.73 17.81
CA GLY A 670 -28.72 37.53 16.82
C GLY A 670 -28.26 36.71 15.63
N ALA A 671 -28.91 35.56 15.37
CA ALA A 671 -28.53 34.64 14.30
C ALA A 671 -28.62 35.34 12.93
N LYS A 672 -27.60 35.15 12.10
CA LYS A 672 -27.61 35.56 10.70
C LYS A 672 -27.94 34.41 9.77
N ILE A 673 -27.78 33.18 10.25
CA ILE A 673 -28.08 31.95 9.53
C ILE A 673 -28.95 31.09 10.43
N VAL A 674 -30.00 30.50 9.86
CA VAL A 674 -30.82 29.47 10.53
C VAL A 674 -30.76 28.20 9.69
N VAL A 675 -30.45 27.07 10.32
CA VAL A 675 -30.51 25.72 9.74
C VAL A 675 -31.72 25.00 10.30
N TYR A 676 -32.62 24.61 9.42
CA TYR A 676 -33.91 24.04 9.74
C TYR A 676 -34.09 22.72 8.95
N PRO A 677 -33.81 21.56 9.57
CA PRO A 677 -33.77 20.29 8.84
C PRO A 677 -35.15 19.64 8.66
N ARG A 678 -36.22 20.22 9.22
CA ARG A 678 -37.52 19.54 9.33
C ARG A 678 -38.50 19.94 8.24
N GLU A 679 -39.58 19.18 8.18
CA GLU A 679 -40.68 19.40 7.26
C GLU A 679 -42.06 19.26 7.92
N PHE A 680 -43.03 19.95 7.33
CA PHE A 680 -44.43 19.88 7.68
C PHE A 680 -45.30 19.68 6.45
N GLN A 681 -46.31 18.82 6.59
CA GLN A 681 -47.30 18.56 5.56
C GLN A 681 -48.29 19.72 5.37
N VAL A 682 -48.32 20.69 6.29
CA VAL A 682 -49.29 21.79 6.31
C VAL A 682 -48.56 23.13 6.42
N HIS A 683 -49.03 24.12 5.66
CA HIS A 683 -48.56 25.51 5.72
C HIS A 683 -48.94 26.20 7.03
N SER A 684 -48.08 27.10 7.50
CA SER A 684 -48.34 27.94 8.69
C SER A 684 -48.03 29.40 8.40
N GLN A 685 -49.07 30.24 8.43
CA GLN A 685 -48.94 31.69 8.26
C GLN A 685 -48.02 32.31 9.33
N VAL A 686 -48.06 31.80 10.57
CA VAL A 686 -47.23 32.34 11.67
C VAL A 686 -45.75 32.08 11.41
N PHE A 687 -45.40 30.88 10.92
CA PHE A 687 -44.02 30.56 10.58
C PHE A 687 -43.55 31.36 9.35
N GLU A 688 -44.42 31.54 8.36
CA GLU A 688 -44.13 32.33 7.16
C GLU A 688 -43.84 33.80 7.51
N GLU A 689 -44.64 34.42 8.38
CA GLU A 689 -44.41 35.79 8.82
C GLU A 689 -43.06 35.95 9.54
N GLU A 690 -42.63 34.96 10.32
CA GLU A 690 -41.30 34.98 10.96
C GLU A 690 -40.17 34.75 9.96
N LEU A 691 -40.36 33.91 8.94
CA LEU A 691 -39.40 33.74 7.83
C LEU A 691 -39.21 35.05 7.06
N ILE A 692 -40.30 35.75 6.71
CA ILE A 692 -40.24 37.04 6.01
C ILE A 692 -39.51 38.09 6.86
N ARG A 693 -39.81 38.17 8.16
CA ARG A 693 -39.09 39.08 9.06
C ARG A 693 -37.61 38.76 9.17
N PHE A 694 -37.25 37.48 9.25
CA PHE A 694 -35.86 37.06 9.28
C PHE A 694 -35.13 37.47 7.99
N GLN A 695 -35.77 37.32 6.83
CA GLN A 695 -35.25 37.82 5.56
C GLN A 695 -35.08 39.35 5.54
N ASP A 696 -36.08 40.10 6.00
CA ASP A 696 -36.05 41.57 5.97
C ASP A 696 -34.92 42.15 6.83
N GLU A 697 -34.46 41.41 7.83
CA GLU A 697 -33.28 41.72 8.66
C GLU A 697 -31.95 41.20 8.08
N GLY A 698 -31.99 40.64 6.86
CA GLY A 698 -30.85 40.11 6.13
C GLY A 698 -30.40 38.72 6.55
N GLY A 699 -31.27 37.93 7.18
CA GLY A 699 -31.01 36.56 7.58
C GLY A 699 -31.13 35.55 6.43
N LEU A 700 -30.27 34.52 6.44
CA LEU A 700 -30.28 33.39 5.51
C LEU A 700 -30.89 32.15 6.17
N PHE A 701 -31.92 31.58 5.57
CA PHE A 701 -32.61 30.40 6.08
C PHE A 701 -32.30 29.18 5.22
N PHE A 702 -31.78 28.11 5.82
CA PHE A 702 -31.47 26.86 5.13
C PHE A 702 -32.48 25.79 5.52
N SER A 703 -33.12 25.18 4.53
CA SER A 703 -34.05 24.07 4.71
C SER A 703 -33.61 22.83 3.93
N ALA A 704 -33.88 21.64 4.47
CA ALA A 704 -33.76 20.40 3.71
C ALA A 704 -34.76 20.40 2.54
N SER A 705 -34.32 20.02 1.34
CA SER A 705 -35.16 20.04 0.14
C SER A 705 -36.06 18.80 0.06
N VAL A 706 -37.36 19.03 0.19
CA VAL A 706 -38.45 18.06 0.17
C VAL A 706 -39.71 18.72 -0.43
N ASP A 707 -40.72 17.95 -0.82
CA ASP A 707 -41.95 18.46 -1.48
C ASP A 707 -42.98 19.09 -0.50
N THR A 708 -42.52 19.53 0.66
CA THR A 708 -43.32 19.90 1.84
C THR A 708 -42.89 21.28 2.38
N TYR A 709 -43.63 21.81 3.35
CA TYR A 709 -43.34 23.12 3.96
C TYR A 709 -42.18 23.01 4.97
N PRO A 710 -41.24 23.97 5.06
CA PRO A 710 -41.18 25.25 4.34
C PRO A 710 -40.48 25.20 2.98
N ALA A 711 -39.83 24.09 2.62
CA ALA A 711 -38.99 23.98 1.42
C ALA A 711 -39.73 24.27 0.10
N ALA A 712 -41.03 23.93 0.03
CA ALA A 712 -41.90 24.24 -1.12
C ALA A 712 -42.18 25.75 -1.30
N TYR A 713 -41.90 26.59 -0.30
CA TYR A 713 -42.08 28.03 -0.36
C TYR A 713 -40.87 28.73 -1.01
N ARG A 714 -41.03 29.92 -1.59
CA ARG A 714 -39.94 30.66 -2.24
C ARG A 714 -39.74 32.02 -1.62
N LEU A 715 -38.70 32.14 -0.80
CA LEU A 715 -38.21 33.42 -0.27
C LEU A 715 -36.79 33.66 -0.79
N PRO A 716 -36.45 34.88 -1.25
CA PRO A 716 -35.12 35.23 -1.75
C PRO A 716 -33.94 34.85 -0.83
N SER A 717 -34.10 34.88 0.49
CA SER A 717 -33.04 34.52 1.44
C SER A 717 -33.11 33.06 1.94
N MET A 718 -33.96 32.24 1.33
CA MET A 718 -34.09 30.82 1.65
C MET A 718 -33.27 29.95 0.69
N VAL A 719 -32.46 29.08 1.24
CA VAL A 719 -31.62 28.12 0.51
C VAL A 719 -32.14 26.71 0.81
N ASN A 720 -32.79 26.10 -0.17
CA ASN A 720 -33.23 24.70 -0.10
C ASN A 720 -32.08 23.78 -0.54
N VAL A 721 -31.69 22.86 0.33
CA VAL A 721 -30.53 21.98 0.09
C VAL A 721 -31.00 20.54 -0.10
N GLY A 722 -30.79 19.99 -1.30
CA GLY A 722 -30.95 18.57 -1.57
C GLY A 722 -29.74 17.76 -1.11
N ALA A 723 -29.96 16.53 -0.66
CA ALA A 723 -28.91 15.64 -0.20
C ALA A 723 -28.45 14.66 -1.29
N THR A 724 -27.14 14.47 -1.39
CA THR A 724 -26.51 13.41 -2.19
C THR A 724 -25.68 12.50 -1.31
N SER A 725 -25.52 11.25 -1.72
CA SER A 725 -24.44 10.38 -1.25
C SER A 725 -23.08 10.97 -1.64
N LEU A 726 -22.00 10.44 -1.07
CA LEU A 726 -20.65 10.88 -1.43
C LEU A 726 -20.41 10.76 -2.94
N TYR A 727 -21.05 9.83 -3.66
CA TYR A 727 -20.83 9.63 -5.10
C TYR A 727 -21.74 10.46 -6.00
N GLY A 728 -22.50 11.39 -5.43
CA GLY A 728 -23.42 12.24 -6.20
C GLY A 728 -24.72 11.54 -6.59
N ASN A 729 -25.02 10.38 -6.00
CA ASN A 729 -26.35 9.78 -6.08
C ASN A 729 -27.29 10.49 -5.11
N THR A 730 -28.59 10.48 -5.37
CA THR A 730 -29.58 11.03 -4.45
C THR A 730 -29.60 10.25 -3.13
N ALA A 731 -29.63 10.93 -1.99
CA ALA A 731 -29.76 10.27 -0.69
C ALA A 731 -31.15 9.60 -0.52
N PHE A 732 -31.25 8.62 0.40
CA PHE A 732 -32.41 7.72 0.57
C PHE A 732 -33.77 8.41 0.84
N GLU A 733 -33.77 9.72 1.14
CA GLU A 733 -34.97 10.54 1.41
C GLU A 733 -35.01 11.85 0.61
N ALA A 734 -34.09 12.06 -0.33
CA ALA A 734 -34.03 13.30 -1.11
C ALA A 734 -35.10 13.31 -2.22
N ASN A 735 -36.16 14.11 -2.04
CA ASN A 735 -37.16 14.37 -3.09
C ASN A 735 -36.74 15.59 -3.95
N TYR A 736 -36.76 15.42 -5.27
CA TYR A 736 -36.53 16.50 -6.22
C TYR A 736 -37.82 16.82 -6.96
N THR A 737 -38.39 17.99 -6.71
CA THR A 737 -39.27 18.61 -7.71
C THR A 737 -38.40 19.23 -8.80
N ALA A 738 -38.50 18.70 -10.03
CA ALA A 738 -37.73 19.12 -11.22
C ALA A 738 -37.96 20.59 -11.70
N ASN A 739 -38.61 21.42 -10.88
CA ASN A 739 -38.95 22.82 -11.19
C ASN A 739 -38.27 23.84 -10.26
N LEU A 740 -37.23 23.44 -9.50
CA LEU A 740 -36.45 24.33 -8.65
C LEU A 740 -35.22 24.87 -9.42
N THR A 741 -35.50 25.81 -10.33
CA THR A 741 -34.56 26.85 -10.78
C THR A 741 -35.10 28.21 -10.39
#